data_AF-A0A2E2N7S7-F1
#
_entry.id   AF-A0A2E2N7S7-F1
#
_cell.length_a   1.000
_cell.length_b   1.000
_cell.length_c   1.000
_cell.angle_alpha   90.00
_cell.angle_beta   90.00
_cell.angle_gamma   90.00
#
_symmetry.space_group_name_H-M   'P 1'
#
loop_
_entity.id
_entity.type
_entity.pdbx_description
1 polymer ?
#
loop_
_entity_poly.entity_id
_entity_poly.type
_entity_poly.pdbx_seq_one_letter_code
_entity_poly.pdbx_strand_id
1 'polypeptide(L)'
;MQGDIFSYRRARSISLLGVALQAAMTIGLAIYAAFSGGEIAEGATIRGDHAATTAAVYSGLGILVWLTLAFLYDWHVRERAEAIEQEQLAADPAASAFETTEGDVPVAARRLAGFQRFGLPIVSLSIAFILIATGVVRFAAGKAILDGDRIDAVTTERGWALVIGLALAFVGFVFARFVSGMAQQKIWASLRGGASFAVGTALLGLAMSIGHFIDIASGPEWVTHGLIVAVPVFLIVLGAEIVLNFVLDMYRPRKAGEDPTPAFDSRVLGLLAAPDKIAENISEAINYQFGVEVSRTWFYQLLQRWWLGFVMIIVVVMWLMTSLVIIEPHQKALILTFGKPPADGATAEPGFHVKWPWPMAEVYIPSSVTTENGREVVTRTVTGVRTMTLGTNSPRNDGKPVLWTNEHTEGEEYYNLVQPSPSRLRDSGAEEGQADPFNDLSLVAIELPVQWVVDDVFAYDQFAAPDSREDLLRVLGQREALQELAATRIDQTLGAERSSIAAEVLGRLERSYASLGEGGGAGIEILFIGPGNVHPPQDVAPSFERVVQAKQVRESKIEAARQEEIRILTEVAPQTFDGGEAVSASDIVGLINQVEQLRATGAQASLIAAEELRIQRLLERAGGEAGSRLIEASAQRWRKHMGERGKAALFEGQLAGFNAAPGLYMAQRYFDAMREVMFDARVYLVDQSLVEDMTVRFEAQTPRQSSVFDPEAGSELQ
;
A
#
# COMPACT_ATOMS: atom_id res chain seq x y z
N MET A 1 -69.04 34.12 3.62
CA MET A 1 -69.64 32.91 3.05
C MET A 1 -69.15 31.74 3.86
N GLN A 2 -70.01 31.19 4.73
CA GLN A 2 -69.72 29.92 5.40
C GLN A 2 -69.65 28.83 4.32
N GLY A 3 -68.66 27.95 4.40
CA GLY A 3 -68.40 26.97 3.34
C GLY A 3 -69.55 25.97 3.18
N ASP A 4 -69.93 25.71 1.94
CA ASP A 4 -70.93 24.70 1.57
C ASP A 4 -70.43 23.28 1.95
N ILE A 5 -71.34 22.41 2.39
CA ILE A 5 -71.05 21.03 2.84
C ILE A 5 -70.29 20.22 1.77
N PHE A 6 -70.56 20.50 0.49
CA PHE A 6 -69.87 19.87 -0.64
C PHE A 6 -68.38 20.25 -0.71
N SER A 7 -68.02 21.47 -0.30
CA SER A 7 -66.64 21.95 -0.29
C SER A 7 -65.79 21.20 0.74
N TYR A 8 -66.35 20.93 1.92
CA TYR A 8 -65.68 20.14 2.96
C TYR A 8 -65.63 18.65 2.61
N ARG A 9 -66.67 18.11 1.95
CA ARG A 9 -66.64 16.71 1.45
C ARG A 9 -65.53 16.50 0.42
N ARG A 10 -65.31 17.48 -0.47
CA ARG A 10 -64.21 17.47 -1.43
C ARG A 10 -62.84 17.50 -0.72
N ALA A 11 -62.66 18.38 0.26
CA ALA A 11 -61.43 18.47 1.04
C ALA A 11 -61.13 17.18 1.82
N ARG A 12 -62.15 16.53 2.39
CA ARG A 12 -62.03 15.20 3.02
C ARG A 12 -61.56 14.15 2.01
N SER A 13 -62.17 14.10 0.82
CA SER A 13 -61.79 13.15 -0.23
C SER A 13 -60.33 13.35 -0.69
N ILE A 14 -59.90 14.60 -0.87
CA ILE A 14 -58.50 14.92 -1.22
C ILE A 14 -57.55 14.54 -0.08
N SER A 15 -57.96 14.74 1.18
CA SER A 15 -57.14 14.34 2.33
C SER A 15 -56.95 12.82 2.38
N LEU A 16 -57.99 12.04 2.08
CA LEU A 16 -57.88 10.57 1.95
C LEU A 16 -57.01 10.14 0.77
N LEU A 17 -57.07 10.85 -0.36
CA LEU A 17 -56.14 10.63 -1.47
C LEU A 17 -54.70 10.94 -1.05
N GLY A 18 -54.49 11.99 -0.24
CA GLY A 18 -53.21 12.30 0.36
C GLY A 18 -52.68 11.20 1.28
N VAL A 19 -53.55 10.59 2.12
CA VAL A 19 -53.19 9.40 2.92
C VAL A 19 -52.68 8.28 2.00
N ALA A 20 -53.42 7.94 0.94
CA ALA A 20 -53.06 6.86 0.03
C ALA A 20 -51.73 7.14 -0.70
N LEU A 21 -51.55 8.35 -1.22
CA LEU A 21 -50.33 8.74 -1.94
C LEU A 21 -49.12 8.75 -1.00
N GLN A 22 -49.27 9.33 0.19
CA GLN A 22 -48.20 9.38 1.18
C GLN A 22 -47.84 7.98 1.70
N ALA A 23 -48.82 7.09 1.86
CA ALA A 23 -48.57 5.70 2.19
C ALA A 23 -47.77 4.99 1.09
N ALA A 24 -48.14 5.18 -0.19
CA ALA A 24 -47.39 4.62 -1.32
C ALA A 24 -45.94 5.13 -1.37
N MET A 25 -45.74 6.44 -1.18
CA MET A 25 -44.40 7.05 -1.12
C MET A 25 -43.57 6.51 0.06
N THR A 26 -44.19 6.35 1.22
CA THR A 26 -43.55 5.80 2.42
C THR A 26 -43.15 4.34 2.24
N ILE A 27 -44.03 3.52 1.65
CA ILE A 27 -43.74 2.12 1.34
C ILE A 27 -42.60 2.03 0.34
N GLY A 28 -42.59 2.85 -0.72
CA GLY A 28 -41.50 2.89 -1.70
C GLY A 28 -40.14 3.21 -1.04
N LEU A 29 -40.10 4.24 -0.18
CA LEU A 29 -38.90 4.58 0.59
C LEU A 29 -38.50 3.50 1.59
N ALA A 30 -39.46 2.88 2.28
CA ALA A 30 -39.19 1.84 3.27
C ALA A 30 -38.68 0.55 2.62
N ILE A 31 -39.21 0.17 1.46
CA ILE A 31 -38.69 -0.94 0.65
C ILE A 31 -37.27 -0.62 0.21
N TYR A 32 -37.06 0.53 -0.42
CA TYR A 32 -35.71 0.92 -0.85
C TYR A 32 -34.72 0.93 0.33
N ALA A 33 -35.11 1.52 1.46
CA ALA A 33 -34.33 1.52 2.69
C ALA A 33 -34.05 0.11 3.19
N ALA A 34 -34.99 -0.83 3.15
CA ALA A 34 -34.78 -2.19 3.63
C ALA A 34 -33.83 -3.01 2.73
N PHE A 35 -33.89 -2.80 1.40
CA PHE A 35 -33.13 -3.59 0.41
C PHE A 35 -31.79 -2.97 0.01
N SER A 36 -31.49 -1.73 0.43
CA SER A 36 -30.23 -1.02 0.13
C SER A 36 -29.11 -1.25 1.15
N GLY A 37 -29.27 -2.20 2.07
CA GLY A 37 -28.28 -2.49 3.12
C GLY A 37 -27.11 -3.35 2.62
N GLY A 38 -25.90 -3.02 3.07
CA GLY A 38 -24.69 -3.81 2.85
C GLY A 38 -24.32 -4.67 4.08
N GLU A 39 -23.61 -5.77 3.83
CA GLU A 39 -22.94 -6.56 4.87
C GLU A 39 -21.65 -5.87 5.32
N ILE A 40 -21.37 -5.88 6.62
CA ILE A 40 -20.05 -5.53 7.17
C ILE A 40 -19.32 -6.80 7.63
N ALA A 41 -17.99 -6.71 7.65
CA ALA A 41 -17.06 -7.80 7.95
C ALA A 41 -17.25 -8.52 9.31
N GLU A 42 -18.03 -7.98 10.24
CA GLU A 42 -18.26 -8.57 11.58
C GLU A 42 -19.65 -9.21 11.75
N GLY A 43 -20.41 -9.42 10.67
CA GLY A 43 -21.69 -10.13 10.72
C GLY A 43 -22.87 -9.36 11.33
N ALA A 44 -22.72 -8.06 11.63
CA ALA A 44 -23.85 -7.19 11.93
C ALA A 44 -24.37 -6.54 10.65
N THR A 45 -25.62 -6.71 10.25
CA THR A 45 -26.11 -6.07 9.00
C THR A 45 -26.32 -4.58 9.21
N ILE A 46 -25.69 -3.70 8.40
CA ILE A 46 -26.16 -2.30 8.33
C ILE A 46 -27.49 -2.35 7.59
N ARG A 47 -28.59 -2.23 8.34
CA ARG A 47 -29.93 -2.19 7.78
C ARG A 47 -30.15 -0.88 7.03
N GLY A 48 -29.78 -0.85 5.76
CA GLY A 48 -30.30 0.10 4.78
C GLY A 48 -29.58 1.44 4.65
N ASP A 49 -29.82 2.11 3.53
CA ASP A 49 -29.41 3.50 3.29
C ASP A 49 -29.90 4.40 4.45
N HIS A 50 -28.94 5.09 5.09
CA HIS A 50 -29.20 5.94 6.24
C HIS A 50 -30.09 7.15 5.92
N ALA A 51 -29.91 7.76 4.75
CA ALA A 51 -30.73 8.88 4.29
C ALA A 51 -32.14 8.38 3.93
N ALA A 52 -32.24 7.24 3.23
CA ALA A 52 -33.52 6.65 2.82
C ALA A 52 -34.41 6.27 3.99
N THR A 53 -33.86 5.58 4.99
CA THR A 53 -34.55 5.20 6.23
C THR A 53 -35.09 6.44 6.96
N THR A 54 -34.29 7.51 7.04
CA THR A 54 -34.71 8.77 7.68
C THR A 54 -35.82 9.46 6.88
N ALA A 55 -35.70 9.48 5.55
CA ALA A 55 -36.73 10.01 4.65
C ALA A 55 -38.04 9.20 4.70
N ALA A 56 -37.96 7.87 4.86
CA ALA A 56 -39.12 7.00 5.04
C ALA A 56 -39.90 7.37 6.32
N VAL A 57 -39.21 7.63 7.43
CA VAL A 57 -39.87 8.06 8.69
C VAL A 57 -40.58 9.41 8.49
N TYR A 58 -39.91 10.37 7.86
CA TYR A 58 -40.53 11.67 7.53
C TYR A 58 -41.77 11.50 6.65
N SER A 59 -41.67 10.71 5.58
CA SER A 59 -42.80 10.42 4.70
C SER A 59 -43.95 9.75 5.46
N GLY A 60 -43.65 8.82 6.36
CA GLY A 60 -44.64 8.14 7.20
C GLY A 60 -45.39 9.08 8.14
N LEU A 61 -44.72 10.09 8.70
CA LEU A 61 -45.39 11.13 9.50
C LEU A 61 -46.36 11.97 8.68
N GLY A 62 -46.12 12.14 7.38
CA GLY A 62 -47.08 12.75 6.46
C GLY A 62 -48.41 12.01 6.42
N ILE A 63 -48.44 10.69 6.64
CA ILE A 63 -49.69 9.91 6.71
C ILE A 63 -50.53 10.39 7.90
N LEU A 64 -49.91 10.63 9.05
CA LEU A 64 -50.58 11.18 10.24
C LEU A 64 -51.12 12.58 9.97
N VAL A 65 -50.37 13.42 9.26
CA VAL A 65 -50.84 14.76 8.84
C VAL A 65 -52.11 14.64 7.98
N TRP A 66 -52.07 13.80 6.95
CA TRP A 66 -53.21 13.60 6.05
C TRP A 66 -54.42 12.98 6.74
N LEU A 67 -54.22 12.03 7.66
CA LEU A 67 -55.29 11.48 8.48
C LEU A 67 -55.91 12.56 9.37
N THR A 68 -55.10 13.41 9.99
CA THR A 68 -55.56 14.51 10.84
C THR A 68 -56.41 15.50 10.04
N LEU A 69 -56.00 15.82 8.81
CA LEU A 69 -56.78 16.65 7.90
C LEU A 69 -58.07 15.97 7.45
N ALA A 70 -58.04 14.66 7.17
CA ALA A 70 -59.23 13.91 6.84
C ALA A 70 -60.25 13.91 8.00
N PHE A 71 -59.80 13.75 9.24
CA PHE A 71 -60.64 13.88 10.44
C PHE A 71 -61.16 15.30 10.64
N LEU A 72 -60.30 16.32 10.48
CA LEU A 72 -60.70 17.72 10.58
C LEU A 72 -61.84 18.05 9.62
N TYR A 73 -61.69 17.69 8.34
CA TYR A 73 -62.70 17.94 7.33
C TYR A 73 -63.94 17.05 7.48
N ASP A 74 -63.81 15.83 7.99
CA ASP A 74 -64.98 15.01 8.35
C ASP A 74 -65.82 15.66 9.45
N TRP A 75 -65.18 16.26 10.45
CA TRP A 75 -65.89 16.97 11.52
C TRP A 75 -66.51 18.27 11.04
N HIS A 76 -65.90 18.99 10.09
CA HIS A 76 -66.56 20.10 9.39
C HIS A 76 -67.78 19.65 8.58
N VAL A 77 -67.72 18.50 7.89
CA VAL A 77 -68.90 17.97 7.16
C VAL A 77 -70.05 17.65 8.11
N ARG A 78 -69.75 17.05 9.27
CA ARG A 78 -70.77 16.72 10.29
C ARG A 78 -71.35 17.96 10.96
N GLU A 79 -70.52 18.95 11.26
CA GLU A 79 -70.96 20.25 11.80
C GLU A 79 -71.89 20.96 10.83
N ARG A 80 -71.57 20.96 9.52
CA ARG A 80 -72.45 21.55 8.50
C ARG A 80 -73.73 20.77 8.25
N ALA A 81 -73.68 19.44 8.35
CA ALA A 81 -74.90 18.62 8.26
C ALA A 81 -75.87 18.93 9.41
N GLU A 82 -75.36 18.98 10.65
CA GLU A 82 -76.16 19.31 11.84
C GLU A 82 -76.68 20.76 11.78
N ALA A 83 -75.89 21.71 11.28
CA ALA A 83 -76.34 23.09 11.08
C ALA A 83 -77.48 23.20 10.07
N ILE A 84 -77.43 22.46 8.95
CA ILE A 84 -78.51 22.43 7.95
C ILE A 84 -79.76 21.76 8.52
N GLU A 85 -79.61 20.66 9.29
CA GLU A 85 -80.73 20.02 9.99
C GLU A 85 -81.39 20.97 11.00
N GLN A 86 -80.60 21.74 11.75
CA GLN A 86 -81.11 22.76 12.68
C GLN A 86 -81.82 23.91 11.96
N GLU A 87 -81.29 24.40 10.84
CA GLU A 87 -81.96 25.42 10.01
C GLU A 87 -83.28 24.89 9.41
N GLN A 88 -83.35 23.62 9.01
CA GLN A 88 -84.57 22.98 8.51
C GLN A 88 -85.61 22.77 9.62
N LEU A 89 -85.18 22.34 10.81
CA LEU A 89 -86.04 22.20 11.97
C LEU A 89 -86.57 23.57 12.45
N ALA A 90 -85.75 24.62 12.38
CA ALA A 90 -86.19 25.99 12.69
C ALA A 90 -87.18 26.57 11.65
N ALA A 91 -87.15 26.06 10.42
CA ALA A 91 -88.06 26.46 9.35
C ALA A 91 -89.40 25.71 9.33
N ASP A 92 -89.51 24.57 10.04
CA ASP A 92 -90.76 23.78 10.14
C ASP A 92 -91.65 24.28 11.29
N PRO A 93 -92.84 24.86 11.01
CA PRO A 93 -93.76 25.35 12.04
C PRO A 93 -94.25 24.28 13.03
N ALA A 94 -94.20 23.00 12.65
CA ALA A 94 -94.59 21.88 13.50
C ALA A 94 -93.52 21.46 14.52
N ALA A 95 -92.28 21.94 14.37
CA ALA A 95 -91.14 21.58 15.21
C ALA A 95 -91.07 22.37 16.55
N SER A 96 -92.00 23.30 16.80
CA SER A 96 -92.05 24.10 18.04
C SER A 96 -92.27 23.29 19.33
N ALA A 97 -92.50 21.97 19.23
CA ALA A 97 -92.57 21.06 20.37
C ALA A 97 -91.20 20.64 20.95
N PHE A 98 -90.09 20.95 20.26
CA PHE A 98 -88.74 20.81 20.80
C PHE A 98 -88.20 22.20 21.17
N GLU A 99 -88.50 22.66 22.39
CA GLU A 99 -87.76 23.78 23.00
C GLU A 99 -86.29 23.37 23.12
N THR A 100 -85.47 23.78 22.15
CA THR A 100 -84.02 23.78 22.31
C THR A 100 -83.71 24.88 23.32
N THR A 101 -83.20 24.51 24.50
CA THR A 101 -82.81 25.46 25.54
C THR A 101 -81.76 26.41 24.96
N GLU A 102 -82.03 27.73 24.98
CA GLU A 102 -81.08 28.77 24.56
C GLU A 102 -79.73 28.56 25.27
N GLY A 103 -78.76 28.01 24.54
CA GLY A 103 -77.40 27.76 25.05
C GLY A 103 -76.81 26.39 24.70
N ASP A 104 -77.57 25.42 24.18
CA ASP A 104 -77.00 24.11 23.87
C ASP A 104 -76.27 24.11 22.51
N VAL A 105 -74.95 24.27 22.55
CA VAL A 105 -74.10 24.22 21.36
C VAL A 105 -74.22 22.84 20.71
N PRO A 106 -74.49 22.74 19.38
CA PRO A 106 -74.62 21.48 18.65
C PRO A 106 -73.45 20.51 18.92
N VAL A 107 -73.75 19.22 18.96
CA VAL A 107 -72.79 18.21 19.44
C VAL A 107 -71.60 18.10 18.50
N ALA A 108 -71.81 18.19 17.18
CA ALA A 108 -70.73 18.17 16.21
C ALA A 108 -69.87 19.44 16.26
N ALA A 109 -70.47 20.62 16.49
CA ALA A 109 -69.72 21.86 16.68
C ALA A 109 -68.84 21.81 17.94
N ARG A 110 -69.34 21.24 19.04
CA ARG A 110 -68.57 21.03 20.28
C ARG A 110 -67.40 20.08 20.07
N ARG A 111 -67.59 19.00 19.29
CA ARG A 111 -66.52 18.05 18.93
C ARG A 111 -65.45 18.69 18.04
N LEU A 112 -65.86 19.46 17.03
CA LEU A 112 -64.95 20.19 16.15
C LEU A 112 -64.12 21.22 16.94
N ALA A 113 -64.76 22.03 17.79
CA ALA A 113 -64.07 23.00 18.64
C ALA A 113 -63.12 22.31 19.63
N GLY A 114 -63.52 21.17 20.20
CA GLY A 114 -62.66 20.33 21.05
C GLY A 114 -61.43 19.82 20.31
N PHE A 115 -61.58 19.37 19.06
CA PHE A 115 -60.47 18.98 18.21
C PHE A 115 -59.51 20.12 17.94
N GLN A 116 -60.05 21.25 17.52
CA GLN A 116 -59.25 22.40 17.13
C GLN A 116 -58.48 22.96 18.33
N ARG A 117 -59.06 22.89 19.53
CA ARG A 117 -58.44 23.37 20.77
C ARG A 117 -57.41 22.41 21.35
N PHE A 118 -57.67 21.11 21.31
CA PHE A 118 -56.81 20.12 21.97
C PHE A 118 -56.23 19.09 21.00
N GLY A 119 -57.04 18.50 20.13
CA GLY A 119 -56.61 17.48 19.17
C GLY A 119 -55.52 17.95 18.19
N LEU A 120 -55.75 19.05 17.48
CA LEU A 120 -54.80 19.61 16.51
C LEU A 120 -53.45 19.97 17.15
N PRO A 121 -53.39 20.69 18.29
CA PRO A 121 -52.14 20.92 19.01
C PRO A 121 -51.43 19.64 19.47
N ILE A 122 -52.16 18.69 20.05
CA ILE A 122 -51.57 17.44 20.56
C ILE A 122 -50.93 16.67 19.42
N VAL A 123 -51.62 16.50 18.30
CA VAL A 123 -51.07 15.82 17.11
C VAL A 123 -49.88 16.59 16.54
N SER A 124 -49.96 17.93 16.43
CA SER A 124 -48.85 18.74 15.90
C SER A 124 -47.60 18.62 16.76
N LEU A 125 -47.73 18.69 18.09
CA LEU A 125 -46.62 18.52 19.03
C LEU A 125 -46.08 17.09 19.02
N SER A 126 -46.94 16.09 18.78
CA SER A 126 -46.52 14.70 18.68
C SER A 126 -45.69 14.47 17.42
N ILE A 127 -46.11 15.03 16.28
CA ILE A 127 -45.33 15.02 15.03
C ILE A 127 -43.99 15.75 15.22
N ALA A 128 -44.01 16.93 15.85
CA ALA A 128 -42.79 17.69 16.12
C ALA A 128 -41.81 16.91 17.03
N PHE A 129 -42.32 16.28 18.09
CA PHE A 129 -41.53 15.45 18.98
C PHE A 129 -40.89 14.27 18.24
N ILE A 130 -41.67 13.56 17.41
CA ILE A 130 -41.14 12.43 16.63
C ILE A 130 -40.08 12.93 15.63
N LEU A 131 -40.32 14.04 14.92
CA LEU A 131 -39.33 14.62 13.99
C LEU A 131 -38.01 14.98 14.69
N ILE A 132 -38.07 15.67 15.84
CA ILE A 132 -36.87 16.06 16.59
C ILE A 132 -36.18 14.82 17.17
N ALA A 133 -36.92 13.91 17.81
CA ALA A 133 -36.35 12.72 18.43
C ALA A 133 -35.69 11.81 17.39
N THR A 134 -36.38 11.52 16.28
CA THR A 134 -35.80 10.76 15.17
C THR A 134 -34.62 11.52 14.56
N GLY A 135 -34.73 12.82 14.31
CA GLY A 135 -33.65 13.63 13.76
C GLY A 135 -32.39 13.60 14.63
N VAL A 136 -32.50 13.73 15.95
CA VAL A 136 -31.35 13.66 16.87
C VAL A 136 -30.74 12.25 16.91
N VAL A 137 -31.56 11.21 17.05
CA VAL A 137 -31.07 9.81 17.08
C VAL A 137 -30.37 9.45 15.77
N ARG A 138 -30.96 9.83 14.63
CA ARG A 138 -30.39 9.56 13.31
C ARG A 138 -29.17 10.41 13.03
N PHE A 139 -29.11 11.67 13.47
CA PHE A 139 -27.91 12.50 13.36
C PHE A 139 -26.73 11.91 14.14
N ALA A 140 -26.97 11.45 15.38
CA ALA A 140 -25.94 10.81 16.18
C ALA A 140 -25.45 9.50 15.54
N ALA A 141 -26.37 8.67 15.03
CA ALA A 141 -26.03 7.46 14.29
C ALA A 141 -25.25 7.75 13.00
N GLY A 142 -25.67 8.76 12.25
CA GLY A 142 -25.00 9.20 11.03
C GLY A 142 -23.59 9.74 11.28
N LYS A 143 -23.39 10.50 12.36
CA LYS A 143 -22.07 10.96 12.77
C LYS A 143 -21.16 9.79 13.15
N ALA A 144 -21.68 8.79 13.86
CA ALA A 144 -20.91 7.58 14.20
C ALA A 144 -20.53 6.75 12.96
N ILE A 145 -21.36 6.77 11.89
CA ILE A 145 -21.02 6.15 10.60
C ILE A 145 -19.89 6.92 9.92
N LEU A 146 -19.93 8.26 9.95
CA LEU A 146 -18.91 9.12 9.31
C LEU A 146 -17.57 9.18 10.07
N ASP A 147 -17.59 9.07 11.40
CA ASP A 147 -16.39 9.11 12.26
C ASP A 147 -15.68 7.74 12.38
N GLY A 148 -16.34 6.63 11.97
CA GLY A 148 -15.78 5.28 12.04
C GLY A 148 -15.08 4.84 10.76
N ASP A 149 -14.15 3.89 10.86
CA ASP A 149 -13.45 3.20 9.75
C ASP A 149 -14.38 2.24 8.96
N ARG A 150 -15.70 2.51 8.98
CA ARG A 150 -16.80 1.66 8.49
C ARG A 150 -17.46 2.31 7.25
N ILE A 151 -16.62 2.77 6.33
CA ILE A 151 -17.03 3.47 5.10
C ILE A 151 -17.64 2.50 4.07
N ASP A 152 -17.65 1.19 4.34
CA ASP A 152 -18.16 0.16 3.42
C ASP A 152 -19.70 0.10 3.30
N ALA A 153 -20.45 1.00 3.94
CA ALA A 153 -21.90 1.06 3.86
C ALA A 153 -22.41 1.80 2.61
N VAL A 154 -21.75 1.62 1.46
CA VAL A 154 -22.20 2.24 0.22
C VAL A 154 -23.23 1.33 -0.43
N THR A 155 -24.43 1.87 -0.63
CA THR A 155 -25.56 1.18 -1.23
C THR A 155 -25.17 0.47 -2.52
N THR A 156 -25.30 -0.86 -2.54
CA THR A 156 -24.92 -1.74 -3.67
C THR A 156 -25.78 -1.50 -4.92
N GLU A 157 -26.96 -0.90 -4.75
CA GLU A 157 -27.99 -0.74 -5.80
C GLU A 157 -28.30 0.73 -6.11
N ARG A 158 -27.28 1.48 -6.55
CA ARG A 158 -27.34 2.94 -6.84
C ARG A 158 -28.42 3.32 -7.87
N GLY A 159 -28.73 2.43 -8.82
CA GLY A 159 -29.73 2.66 -9.87
C GLY A 159 -31.17 2.76 -9.36
N TRP A 160 -31.56 1.92 -8.40
CA TRP A 160 -32.92 1.93 -7.84
C TRP A 160 -33.18 3.18 -7.00
N ALA A 161 -32.16 3.68 -6.30
CA ALA A 161 -32.20 4.92 -5.52
C ALA A 161 -32.58 6.12 -6.38
N LEU A 162 -31.94 6.24 -7.54
CA LEU A 162 -32.15 7.29 -8.52
C LEU A 162 -33.61 7.30 -9.00
N VAL A 163 -34.12 6.14 -9.42
CA VAL A 163 -35.46 5.98 -10.00
C VAL A 163 -36.54 6.24 -8.95
N ILE A 164 -36.41 5.63 -7.77
CA ILE A 164 -37.37 5.79 -6.68
C ILE A 164 -37.36 7.24 -6.19
N GLY A 165 -36.19 7.83 -5.97
CA GLY A 165 -36.05 9.23 -5.57
C GLY A 165 -36.72 10.20 -6.56
N LEU A 166 -36.51 9.99 -7.87
CA LEU A 166 -37.12 10.83 -8.92
C LEU A 166 -38.63 10.64 -8.99
N ALA A 167 -39.13 9.41 -8.89
CA ALA A 167 -40.56 9.13 -8.89
C ALA A 167 -41.26 9.78 -7.68
N LEU A 168 -40.66 9.70 -6.49
CA LEU A 168 -41.14 10.36 -5.28
C LEU A 168 -41.12 11.88 -5.40
N ALA A 169 -40.03 12.44 -5.94
CA ALA A 169 -39.91 13.87 -6.21
C ALA A 169 -41.03 14.36 -7.12
N PHE A 170 -41.27 13.66 -8.23
CA PHE A 170 -42.31 14.02 -9.18
C PHE A 170 -43.72 13.90 -8.58
N VAL A 171 -44.05 12.73 -8.02
CA VAL A 171 -45.39 12.45 -7.49
C VAL A 171 -45.72 13.37 -6.31
N GLY A 172 -44.80 13.52 -5.36
CA GLY A 172 -44.96 14.38 -4.19
C GLY A 172 -45.10 15.85 -4.58
N PHE A 173 -44.29 16.34 -5.53
CA PHE A 173 -44.33 17.73 -5.97
C PHE A 173 -45.61 18.06 -6.75
N VAL A 174 -46.00 17.21 -7.71
CA VAL A 174 -47.24 17.40 -8.48
C VAL A 174 -48.46 17.41 -7.56
N PHE A 175 -48.52 16.46 -6.62
CA PHE A 175 -49.61 16.39 -5.67
C PHE A 175 -49.62 17.60 -4.72
N ALA A 176 -48.47 17.98 -4.18
CA ALA A 176 -48.38 19.18 -3.35
C ALA A 176 -48.78 20.45 -4.10
N ARG A 177 -48.38 20.60 -5.38
CA ARG A 177 -48.75 21.75 -6.20
C ARG A 177 -50.26 21.81 -6.45
N PHE A 178 -50.90 20.67 -6.70
CA PHE A 178 -52.34 20.54 -6.85
C PHE A 178 -53.08 20.94 -5.56
N VAL A 179 -52.66 20.41 -4.42
CA VAL A 179 -53.27 20.69 -3.12
C VAL A 179 -53.02 22.14 -2.68
N SER A 180 -51.81 22.66 -2.87
CA SER A 180 -51.47 24.06 -2.55
C SER A 180 -52.27 25.05 -3.39
N GLY A 181 -52.62 24.69 -4.63
CA GLY A 181 -53.55 25.46 -5.46
C GLY A 181 -54.96 25.53 -4.84
N MET A 182 -55.46 24.42 -4.29
CA MET A 182 -56.73 24.39 -3.57
C MET A 182 -56.67 25.16 -2.24
N ALA A 183 -55.57 25.05 -1.49
CA ALA A 183 -55.40 25.74 -0.21
C ALA A 183 -55.33 27.28 -0.29
N GLN A 184 -55.47 27.86 -1.49
CA GLN A 184 -55.69 29.30 -1.68
C GLN A 184 -57.09 29.74 -1.22
N GLN A 185 -58.09 28.84 -1.30
CA GLN A 185 -59.41 29.12 -0.76
C GLN A 185 -59.39 29.00 0.77
N LYS A 186 -59.98 29.98 1.48
CA LYS A 186 -59.98 29.99 2.96
C LYS A 186 -60.53 28.70 3.59
N ILE A 187 -61.56 28.11 2.98
CA ILE A 187 -62.21 26.86 3.43
C ILE A 187 -61.23 25.67 3.39
N TRP A 188 -60.25 25.70 2.49
CA TRP A 188 -59.28 24.64 2.26
C TRP A 188 -57.89 24.98 2.80
N ALA A 189 -57.76 26.08 3.55
CA ALA A 189 -56.47 26.60 3.99
C ALA A 189 -55.63 25.55 4.74
N SER A 190 -56.26 24.72 5.58
CA SER A 190 -55.58 23.68 6.36
C SER A 190 -54.99 22.56 5.50
N LEU A 191 -55.41 22.39 4.23
CA LEU A 191 -54.76 21.45 3.30
C LEU A 191 -53.31 21.83 3.00
N ARG A 192 -52.91 23.08 3.25
CA ARG A 192 -51.53 23.54 3.05
C ARG A 192 -50.53 22.74 3.88
N GLY A 193 -50.87 22.39 5.11
CA GLY A 193 -49.99 21.55 5.94
C GLY A 193 -49.71 20.17 5.32
N GLY A 194 -50.71 19.56 4.68
CA GLY A 194 -50.53 18.31 3.94
C GLY A 194 -49.67 18.49 2.68
N ALA A 195 -49.90 19.58 1.94
CA ALA A 195 -49.09 19.93 0.77
C ALA A 195 -47.61 20.16 1.16
N SER A 196 -47.35 20.89 2.24
CA SER A 196 -46.00 21.15 2.76
C SER A 196 -45.27 19.85 3.08
N PHE A 197 -45.93 18.89 3.75
CA PHE A 197 -45.32 17.58 4.02
C PHE A 197 -45.00 16.80 2.75
N ALA A 198 -45.92 16.78 1.77
CA ALA A 198 -45.69 16.14 0.48
C ALA A 198 -44.53 16.78 -0.32
N VAL A 199 -44.35 18.11 -0.24
CA VAL A 199 -43.14 18.77 -0.79
C VAL A 199 -41.89 18.34 -0.07
N GLY A 200 -41.90 18.25 1.25
CA GLY A 200 -40.73 17.75 1.98
C GLY A 200 -40.34 16.33 1.54
N THR A 201 -41.31 15.44 1.30
CA THR A 201 -41.04 14.10 0.78
C THR A 201 -40.45 14.17 -0.63
N ALA A 202 -40.96 15.07 -1.48
CA ALA A 202 -40.44 15.28 -2.81
C ALA A 202 -39.00 15.82 -2.81
N LEU A 203 -38.68 16.76 -1.92
CA LEU A 203 -37.33 17.33 -1.79
C LEU A 203 -36.33 16.30 -1.30
N LEU A 204 -36.71 15.46 -0.33
CA LEU A 204 -35.85 14.38 0.14
C LEU A 204 -35.61 13.34 -0.97
N GLY A 205 -36.65 12.97 -1.72
CA GLY A 205 -36.51 12.09 -2.89
C GLY A 205 -35.61 12.68 -3.98
N LEU A 206 -35.74 13.98 -4.26
CA LEU A 206 -34.90 14.70 -5.22
C LEU A 206 -33.44 14.78 -4.75
N ALA A 207 -33.20 15.12 -3.48
CA ALA A 207 -31.86 15.20 -2.91
C ALA A 207 -31.14 13.84 -2.96
N MET A 208 -31.86 12.76 -2.63
CA MET A 208 -31.34 11.40 -2.79
C MET A 208 -31.05 11.07 -4.25
N SER A 209 -31.96 11.38 -5.18
CA SER A 209 -31.77 11.14 -6.61
C SER A 209 -30.53 11.87 -7.15
N ILE A 210 -30.34 13.14 -6.78
CA ILE A 210 -29.18 13.94 -7.17
C ILE A 210 -27.89 13.38 -6.56
N GLY A 211 -27.90 13.02 -5.27
CA GLY A 211 -26.74 12.42 -4.63
C GLY A 211 -26.28 11.16 -5.33
N HIS A 212 -27.19 10.20 -5.52
CA HIS A 212 -26.90 8.95 -6.21
C HIS A 212 -26.52 9.14 -7.69
N PHE A 213 -27.08 10.14 -8.38
CA PHE A 213 -26.65 10.49 -9.74
C PHE A 213 -25.20 10.98 -9.78
N ILE A 214 -24.82 11.88 -8.87
CA ILE A 214 -23.46 12.44 -8.80
C ILE A 214 -22.46 11.32 -8.48
N ASP A 215 -22.80 10.43 -7.56
CA ASP A 215 -21.96 9.27 -7.21
C ASP A 215 -21.75 8.33 -8.40
N ILE A 216 -22.78 8.10 -9.22
CA ILE A 216 -22.68 7.30 -10.45
C ILE A 216 -21.81 8.03 -11.51
N ALA A 217 -21.96 9.34 -11.64
CA ALA A 217 -21.36 10.11 -12.73
C ALA A 217 -19.91 10.53 -12.47
N SER A 218 -19.54 10.80 -11.21
CA SER A 218 -18.28 11.46 -10.87
C SER A 218 -17.34 10.58 -10.03
N GLY A 219 -17.86 9.61 -9.28
CA GLY A 219 -17.08 8.74 -8.39
C GLY A 219 -16.94 9.18 -6.90
N PRO A 220 -16.86 10.47 -6.51
CA PRO A 220 -16.72 10.82 -5.11
C PRO A 220 -18.08 10.92 -4.39
N GLU A 221 -18.20 10.17 -3.30
CA GLU A 221 -19.43 9.95 -2.50
C GLU A 221 -19.74 11.10 -1.51
N TRP A 222 -19.16 12.29 -1.72
CA TRP A 222 -19.28 13.39 -0.78
C TRP A 222 -20.71 13.91 -0.64
N VAL A 223 -21.54 13.77 -1.69
CA VAL A 223 -22.93 14.25 -1.68
C VAL A 223 -23.81 13.31 -0.85
N THR A 224 -23.74 12.00 -1.07
CA THR A 224 -24.49 11.01 -0.30
C THR A 224 -24.03 10.94 1.14
N HIS A 225 -22.73 11.09 1.42
CA HIS A 225 -22.21 11.30 2.77
C HIS A 225 -22.78 12.56 3.43
N GLY A 226 -22.90 13.66 2.66
CA GLY A 226 -23.57 14.87 3.13
C GLY A 226 -25.04 14.64 3.50
N LEU A 227 -25.76 13.78 2.77
CA LEU A 227 -27.17 13.45 3.04
C LEU A 227 -27.37 12.71 4.36
N ILE A 228 -26.39 11.92 4.81
CA ILE A 228 -26.42 11.23 6.11
C ILE A 228 -26.62 12.24 7.26
N VAL A 229 -26.07 13.44 7.11
CA VAL A 229 -26.17 14.53 8.09
C VAL A 229 -27.32 15.49 7.76
N ALA A 230 -27.46 15.86 6.48
CA ALA A 230 -28.41 16.87 6.05
C ALA A 230 -29.88 16.46 6.28
N VAL A 231 -30.22 15.19 6.03
CA VAL A 231 -31.61 14.70 6.17
C VAL A 231 -32.06 14.71 7.64
N PRO A 232 -31.29 14.17 8.62
CA PRO A 232 -31.65 14.31 10.03
C PRO A 232 -31.74 15.77 10.51
N VAL A 233 -30.83 16.66 10.06
CA VAL A 233 -30.89 18.09 10.38
C VAL A 233 -32.17 18.72 9.84
N PHE A 234 -32.58 18.37 8.62
CA PHE A 234 -33.85 18.82 8.03
C PHE A 234 -35.06 18.43 8.90
N LEU A 235 -35.11 17.20 9.44
CA LEU A 235 -36.16 16.78 10.38
C LEU A 235 -36.16 17.63 11.66
N ILE A 236 -34.99 17.91 12.24
CA ILE A 236 -34.86 18.73 13.46
C ILE A 236 -35.37 20.15 13.20
N VAL A 237 -34.96 20.76 12.08
CA VAL A 237 -35.38 22.12 11.70
C VAL A 237 -36.88 22.20 11.51
N LEU A 238 -37.50 21.24 10.81
CA LEU A 238 -38.95 21.21 10.65
C LEU A 238 -39.68 20.97 11.98
N GLY A 239 -39.21 20.05 12.81
CA GLY A 239 -39.80 19.83 14.12
C GLY A 239 -39.73 21.08 15.01
N ALA A 240 -38.59 21.79 14.98
CA ALA A 240 -38.43 23.07 15.66
C ALA A 240 -39.37 24.16 15.08
N GLU A 241 -39.57 24.19 13.76
CA GLU A 241 -40.53 25.09 13.12
C GLU A 241 -41.96 24.82 13.61
N ILE A 242 -42.37 23.55 13.74
CA ILE A 242 -43.71 23.20 14.23
C ILE A 242 -43.90 23.64 15.69
N VAL A 243 -42.89 23.44 16.54
CA VAL A 243 -42.92 23.94 17.93
C VAL A 243 -43.01 25.46 17.96
N LEU A 244 -42.22 26.14 17.14
CA LEU A 244 -42.24 27.59 17.02
C LEU A 244 -43.61 28.09 16.55
N ASN A 245 -44.19 27.47 15.51
CA ASN A 245 -45.53 27.80 15.02
C ASN A 245 -46.59 27.60 16.09
N PHE A 246 -46.53 26.51 16.87
CA PHE A 246 -47.44 26.28 17.99
C PHE A 246 -47.33 27.38 19.06
N VAL A 247 -46.10 27.76 19.43
CA VAL A 247 -45.86 28.85 20.40
C VAL A 247 -46.39 30.18 19.85
N LEU A 248 -46.07 30.51 18.60
CA LEU A 248 -46.55 31.74 17.96
C LEU A 248 -48.07 31.78 17.85
N ASP A 249 -48.72 30.65 17.56
CA ASP A 249 -50.18 30.54 17.50
C ASP A 249 -50.86 30.64 18.88
N MET A 250 -50.13 30.44 19.97
CA MET A 250 -50.61 30.72 21.33
C MET A 250 -50.70 32.23 21.60
N TYR A 251 -49.79 33.02 21.02
CA TYR A 251 -49.77 34.49 21.14
C TYR A 251 -50.57 35.20 20.03
N ARG A 252 -51.00 34.48 18.98
CA ARG A 252 -51.75 35.06 17.87
C ARG A 252 -53.20 35.40 18.29
N PRO A 253 -53.63 36.67 18.18
CA PRO A 253 -55.00 37.05 18.50
C PRO A 253 -55.99 36.35 17.56
N ARG A 254 -56.95 35.59 18.11
CA ARG A 254 -57.95 34.87 17.33
C ARG A 254 -59.18 35.74 17.09
N LYS A 255 -59.57 35.90 15.83
CA LYS A 255 -60.86 36.52 15.47
C LYS A 255 -61.96 35.47 15.57
N ALA A 256 -63.11 35.84 16.11
CA ALA A 256 -64.25 34.94 16.22
C ALA A 256 -64.71 34.47 14.82
N GLY A 257 -64.81 33.14 14.62
CA GLY A 257 -65.24 32.53 13.36
C GLY A 257 -64.12 32.25 12.34
N GLU A 258 -62.85 32.43 12.69
CA GLU A 258 -61.70 32.05 11.86
C GLU A 258 -61.15 30.68 12.31
N ASP A 259 -61.05 29.72 11.39
CA ASP A 259 -60.53 28.38 11.70
C ASP A 259 -59.03 28.46 12.06
N PRO A 260 -58.58 27.80 13.13
CA PRO A 260 -57.17 27.81 13.52
C PRO A 260 -56.32 27.07 12.48
N THR A 261 -55.19 27.68 12.12
CA THR A 261 -54.18 27.03 11.28
C THR A 261 -53.50 25.92 12.06
N PRO A 262 -53.33 24.72 11.50
CA PRO A 262 -52.57 23.66 12.15
C PRO A 262 -51.10 24.07 12.31
N ALA A 263 -50.49 23.79 13.47
CA ALA A 263 -49.09 24.16 13.71
C ALA A 263 -48.09 23.39 12.82
N PHE A 264 -48.50 22.25 12.27
CA PHE A 264 -47.73 21.51 11.26
C PHE A 264 -47.76 22.15 9.84
N ASP A 265 -48.45 23.27 9.65
CA ASP A 265 -48.34 24.07 8.42
C ASP A 265 -46.99 24.79 8.38
N SER A 266 -45.99 24.13 7.77
CA SER A 266 -44.66 24.71 7.58
C SER A 266 -44.71 25.88 6.60
N ARG A 267 -44.21 27.03 7.05
CA ARG A 267 -44.06 28.24 6.23
C ARG A 267 -42.91 28.08 5.25
N VAL A 268 -41.82 27.42 5.68
CA VAL A 268 -40.64 27.18 4.83
C VAL A 268 -41.00 26.26 3.65
N LEU A 269 -41.63 25.11 3.92
CA LEU A 269 -42.06 24.18 2.87
C LEU A 269 -43.26 24.71 2.08
N GLY A 270 -44.13 25.50 2.71
CA GLY A 270 -45.28 26.13 2.06
C GLY A 270 -44.88 27.11 0.95
N LEU A 271 -43.71 27.75 1.05
CA LEU A 271 -43.13 28.55 -0.03
C LEU A 271 -42.74 27.68 -1.23
N LEU A 272 -42.10 26.54 -0.97
CA LEU A 272 -41.65 25.60 -2.02
C LEU A 272 -42.84 24.90 -2.72
N ALA A 273 -43.97 24.72 -2.03
CA ALA A 273 -45.21 24.19 -2.60
C ALA A 273 -45.93 25.15 -3.56
N ALA A 274 -45.64 26.46 -3.44
CA ALA A 274 -46.26 27.52 -4.24
C ALA A 274 -45.18 28.45 -4.84
N PRO A 275 -44.36 27.97 -5.79
CA PRO A 275 -43.26 28.75 -6.37
C PRO A 275 -43.72 30.04 -7.04
N ASP A 276 -44.94 30.07 -7.58
CA ASP A 276 -45.53 31.26 -8.18
C ASP A 276 -45.61 32.43 -7.17
N LYS A 277 -45.83 32.14 -5.88
CA LYS A 277 -45.84 33.15 -4.82
C LYS A 277 -44.45 33.61 -4.42
N ILE A 278 -43.43 32.76 -4.53
CA ILE A 278 -42.04 33.19 -4.33
C ILE A 278 -41.68 34.18 -5.42
N ALA A 279 -41.99 33.86 -6.66
CA ALA A 279 -41.72 34.74 -7.77
C ALA A 279 -42.57 36.02 -7.71
N GLU A 280 -43.84 35.97 -7.31
CA GLU A 280 -44.64 37.17 -7.03
C GLU A 280 -44.06 37.99 -5.87
N ASN A 281 -43.64 37.39 -4.76
CA ASN A 281 -43.08 38.12 -3.61
C ASN A 281 -41.68 38.68 -3.89
N ILE A 282 -40.83 37.95 -4.64
CA ILE A 282 -39.52 38.42 -5.11
C ILE A 282 -39.71 39.50 -6.16
N SER A 283 -40.65 39.31 -7.10
CA SER A 283 -41.01 40.31 -8.10
C SER A 283 -41.60 41.55 -7.43
N GLU A 284 -42.48 41.43 -6.44
CA GLU A 284 -43.00 42.55 -5.65
C GLU A 284 -41.91 43.22 -4.81
N ALA A 285 -41.01 42.46 -4.17
CA ALA A 285 -39.90 43.03 -3.41
C ALA A 285 -38.88 43.74 -4.30
N ILE A 286 -38.58 43.20 -5.49
CA ILE A 286 -37.74 43.83 -6.49
C ILE A 286 -38.47 45.04 -7.10
N ASN A 287 -39.76 44.94 -7.38
CA ASN A 287 -40.56 46.04 -7.92
C ASN A 287 -40.72 47.16 -6.86
N TYR A 288 -40.78 46.82 -5.57
CA TYR A 288 -40.78 47.76 -4.45
C TYR A 288 -39.41 48.43 -4.25
N GLN A 289 -38.31 47.67 -4.31
CA GLN A 289 -36.96 48.18 -4.06
C GLN A 289 -36.33 48.86 -5.31
N PHE A 290 -36.72 48.45 -6.51
CA PHE A 290 -36.11 48.87 -7.79
C PHE A 290 -37.10 49.49 -8.78
N GLY A 291 -38.41 49.50 -8.53
CA GLY A 291 -39.40 50.15 -9.39
C GLY A 291 -39.59 49.51 -10.78
N VAL A 292 -39.14 48.26 -10.97
CA VAL A 292 -39.22 47.54 -12.26
C VAL A 292 -40.24 46.40 -12.18
N GLU A 293 -41.29 46.45 -13.03
CA GLU A 293 -42.28 45.36 -13.17
C GLU A 293 -41.66 44.13 -13.87
N VAL A 294 -41.00 43.27 -13.11
CA VAL A 294 -40.33 42.05 -13.63
C VAL A 294 -41.34 41.07 -14.23
N SER A 295 -42.60 41.06 -13.76
CA SER A 295 -43.66 40.12 -14.22
C SER A 295 -44.08 40.28 -15.69
N ARG A 296 -43.75 41.40 -16.36
CA ARG A 296 -44.00 41.60 -17.80
C ARG A 296 -42.80 41.26 -18.69
N THR A 297 -41.69 40.80 -18.14
CA THR A 297 -40.53 40.43 -18.97
C THR A 297 -40.80 39.11 -19.72
N TRP A 298 -40.44 39.09 -21.00
CA TRP A 298 -40.54 37.93 -21.89
C TRP A 298 -39.90 36.66 -21.29
N PHE A 299 -38.88 36.82 -20.45
CA PHE A 299 -38.17 35.75 -19.75
C PHE A 299 -39.09 34.91 -18.85
N TYR A 300 -39.97 35.55 -18.08
CA TYR A 300 -40.85 34.87 -17.14
C TYR A 300 -41.93 34.04 -17.85
N GLN A 301 -42.51 34.59 -18.92
CA GLN A 301 -43.50 33.90 -19.75
C GLN A 301 -42.90 32.74 -20.55
N LEU A 302 -41.64 32.88 -20.98
CA LEU A 302 -40.91 31.81 -21.67
C LEU A 302 -40.64 30.63 -20.72
N LEU A 303 -40.20 30.92 -19.48
CA LEU A 303 -39.92 29.89 -18.47
C LEU A 303 -41.18 29.08 -18.12
N GLN A 304 -42.31 29.76 -17.89
CA GLN A 304 -43.58 29.09 -17.54
C GLN A 304 -44.18 28.27 -18.70
N ARG A 305 -43.92 28.64 -19.96
CA ARG A 305 -44.44 27.89 -21.13
C ARG A 305 -43.56 26.71 -21.52
N TRP A 306 -42.25 26.81 -21.32
CA TRP A 306 -41.27 25.81 -21.78
C TRP A 306 -40.72 24.92 -20.68
N TRP A 307 -41.16 25.03 -19.42
CA TRP A 307 -40.61 24.22 -18.33
C TRP A 307 -40.65 22.70 -18.60
N LEU A 308 -41.72 22.17 -19.20
CA LEU A 308 -41.80 20.76 -19.62
C LEU A 308 -40.79 20.43 -20.74
N GLY A 309 -40.59 21.36 -21.68
CA GLY A 309 -39.58 21.24 -22.73
C GLY A 309 -38.17 21.23 -22.16
N PHE A 310 -37.88 22.10 -21.17
CA PHE A 310 -36.61 22.10 -20.46
C PHE A 310 -36.40 20.79 -19.68
N VAL A 311 -37.42 20.27 -19.00
CA VAL A 311 -37.33 18.97 -18.31
C VAL A 311 -37.06 17.84 -19.30
N MET A 312 -37.75 17.81 -20.45
CA MET A 312 -37.50 16.81 -21.50
C MET A 312 -36.10 16.94 -22.09
N ILE A 313 -35.63 18.16 -22.34
CA ILE A 313 -34.25 18.41 -22.80
C ILE A 313 -33.26 17.92 -21.75
N ILE A 314 -33.48 18.20 -20.47
CA ILE A 314 -32.62 17.71 -19.39
C ILE A 314 -32.59 16.18 -19.35
N VAL A 315 -33.73 15.50 -19.47
CA VAL A 315 -33.80 14.03 -19.51
C VAL A 315 -33.06 13.47 -20.72
N VAL A 316 -33.23 14.07 -21.91
CA VAL A 316 -32.52 13.66 -23.13
C VAL A 316 -31.02 13.91 -23.00
N VAL A 317 -30.62 15.03 -22.42
CA VAL A 317 -29.21 15.36 -22.16
C VAL A 317 -28.62 14.37 -21.15
N MET A 318 -29.33 14.04 -20.07
CA MET A 318 -28.89 13.03 -19.10
C MET A 318 -28.78 11.65 -19.74
N TRP A 319 -29.73 11.28 -20.61
CA TRP A 319 -29.67 10.03 -21.37
C TRP A 319 -28.47 10.01 -22.33
N LEU A 320 -28.24 11.10 -23.06
CA LEU A 320 -27.06 11.24 -23.92
C LEU A 320 -25.76 11.27 -23.12
N MET A 321 -25.72 11.80 -21.90
CA MET A 321 -24.52 11.75 -21.06
C MET A 321 -24.12 10.31 -20.71
N THR A 322 -25.05 9.34 -20.72
CA THR A 322 -24.70 7.91 -20.55
C THR A 322 -23.90 7.33 -21.72
N SER A 323 -23.83 8.05 -22.86
CA SER A 323 -22.98 7.69 -24.01
C SER A 323 -21.50 7.98 -23.76
N LEU A 324 -21.18 8.87 -22.82
CA LEU A 324 -19.83 9.31 -22.55
C LEU A 324 -19.23 8.44 -21.45
N VAL A 325 -18.11 7.80 -21.75
CA VAL A 325 -17.37 6.98 -20.78
C VAL A 325 -15.91 7.40 -20.75
N ILE A 326 -15.37 7.49 -19.55
CA ILE A 326 -13.94 7.73 -19.34
C ILE A 326 -13.38 6.43 -18.76
N ILE A 327 -12.43 5.85 -19.47
CA ILE A 327 -11.68 4.69 -19.01
C ILE A 327 -10.42 5.23 -18.32
N GLU A 328 -10.20 4.82 -17.07
CA GLU A 328 -9.08 5.31 -16.28
C GLU A 328 -7.74 4.84 -16.85
N PRO A 329 -6.62 5.57 -16.58
CA PRO A 329 -5.29 5.22 -17.10
C PRO A 329 -4.83 3.78 -16.86
N HIS A 330 -5.42 3.11 -15.87
CA HIS A 330 -5.05 1.78 -15.40
C HIS A 330 -6.10 0.69 -15.79
N GLN A 331 -7.03 1.04 -16.67
CA GLN A 331 -8.13 0.17 -17.14
C GLN A 331 -8.09 0.02 -18.66
N LYS A 332 -8.44 -1.17 -19.14
CA LYS A 332 -8.94 -1.37 -20.50
C LYS A 332 -10.33 -1.97 -20.38
N ALA A 333 -11.20 -1.68 -21.34
CA ALA A 333 -12.59 -2.13 -21.26
C ALA A 333 -13.06 -2.73 -22.58
N LEU A 334 -14.10 -3.57 -22.50
CA LEU A 334 -14.86 -4.02 -23.66
C LEU A 334 -16.16 -3.23 -23.73
N ILE A 335 -16.39 -2.56 -24.86
CA ILE A 335 -17.66 -1.90 -25.14
C ILE A 335 -18.60 -2.94 -25.75
N LEU A 336 -19.50 -3.48 -24.92
CA LEU A 336 -20.50 -4.44 -25.33
C LEU A 336 -21.66 -3.70 -25.97
N THR A 337 -22.02 -4.06 -27.21
CA THR A 337 -23.19 -3.51 -27.90
C THR A 337 -24.26 -4.60 -27.98
N PHE A 338 -25.43 -4.36 -27.38
CA PHE A 338 -26.48 -5.36 -27.18
C PHE A 338 -25.97 -6.68 -26.55
N GLY A 339 -25.04 -6.56 -25.60
CA GLY A 339 -24.44 -7.71 -24.91
C GLY A 339 -23.44 -8.52 -25.75
N LYS A 340 -23.09 -8.05 -26.96
CA LYS A 340 -22.06 -8.68 -27.79
C LYS A 340 -20.77 -7.87 -27.77
N PRO A 341 -19.60 -8.51 -27.62
CA PRO A 341 -18.32 -7.82 -27.75
C PRO A 341 -18.08 -7.38 -29.21
N PRO A 342 -17.15 -6.44 -29.45
CA PRO A 342 -16.81 -5.98 -30.79
C PRO A 342 -16.37 -7.15 -31.69
N ALA A 343 -16.84 -7.18 -32.94
CA ALA A 343 -16.51 -8.26 -33.88
C ALA A 343 -15.01 -8.36 -34.17
N ASP A 344 -14.29 -7.24 -34.06
CA ASP A 344 -12.86 -7.14 -34.30
C ASP A 344 -12.01 -7.45 -33.05
N GLY A 345 -12.64 -7.78 -31.91
CA GLY A 345 -11.95 -8.00 -30.63
C GLY A 345 -11.31 -6.73 -30.04
N ALA A 346 -11.57 -5.56 -30.62
CA ALA A 346 -10.95 -4.30 -30.22
C ALA A 346 -11.28 -3.94 -28.76
N THR A 347 -10.24 -3.77 -27.95
CA THR A 347 -10.33 -3.27 -26.58
C THR A 347 -10.30 -1.75 -26.57
N ALA A 348 -11.04 -1.14 -25.64
CA ALA A 348 -11.04 0.30 -25.46
C ALA A 348 -9.87 0.69 -24.55
N GLU A 349 -8.93 1.43 -25.13
CA GLU A 349 -7.75 1.99 -24.46
C GLU A 349 -8.12 3.02 -23.38
N PRO A 350 -7.22 3.37 -22.45
CA PRO A 350 -7.47 4.45 -21.50
C PRO A 350 -7.79 5.79 -22.20
N GLY A 351 -8.78 6.50 -21.66
CA GLY A 351 -9.19 7.80 -22.18
C GLY A 351 -10.70 7.94 -22.39
N PHE A 352 -11.06 8.98 -23.14
CA PHE A 352 -12.46 9.32 -23.40
C PHE A 352 -13.00 8.52 -24.59
N HIS A 353 -14.10 7.81 -24.36
CA HIS A 353 -14.79 7.02 -25.37
C HIS A 353 -16.27 7.40 -25.44
N VAL A 354 -16.80 7.34 -26.66
CA VAL A 354 -18.23 7.52 -26.92
C VAL A 354 -18.81 6.17 -27.29
N LYS A 355 -19.78 5.71 -26.51
CA LYS A 355 -20.56 4.50 -26.76
C LYS A 355 -22.01 4.84 -27.08
N TRP A 356 -22.81 3.84 -27.44
CA TRP A 356 -24.26 4.05 -27.51
C TRP A 356 -24.84 4.32 -26.12
N PRO A 357 -25.86 5.20 -26.00
CA PRO A 357 -26.53 5.43 -24.72
C PRO A 357 -27.07 4.13 -24.13
N TRP A 358 -27.09 4.05 -22.81
CA TRP A 358 -27.74 2.93 -22.13
C TRP A 358 -29.22 2.86 -22.54
N PRO A 359 -29.80 1.68 -22.85
CA PRO A 359 -29.30 0.31 -22.60
C PRO A 359 -28.63 -0.37 -23.81
N MET A 360 -28.32 0.35 -24.89
CA MET A 360 -27.83 -0.26 -26.13
C MET A 360 -26.36 -0.68 -26.04
N ALA A 361 -25.55 0.01 -25.22
CA ALA A 361 -24.17 -0.38 -24.97
C ALA A 361 -23.79 -0.28 -23.48
N GLU A 362 -22.97 -1.24 -23.06
CA GLU A 362 -22.42 -1.38 -21.72
C GLU A 362 -20.89 -1.44 -21.78
N VAL A 363 -20.22 -0.98 -20.73
CA VAL A 363 -18.76 -1.05 -20.63
C VAL A 363 -18.41 -2.10 -19.60
N TYR A 364 -17.77 -3.16 -20.06
CA TYR A 364 -17.28 -4.24 -19.21
C TYR A 364 -15.80 -4.02 -18.92
N ILE A 365 -15.47 -3.92 -17.62
CA ILE A 365 -14.10 -3.81 -17.12
C ILE A 365 -13.84 -5.07 -16.28
N PRO A 366 -12.78 -5.84 -16.57
CA PRO A 366 -12.45 -7.02 -15.78
C PRO A 366 -12.15 -6.63 -14.33
N SER A 367 -12.91 -7.16 -13.39
CA SER A 367 -12.61 -7.09 -11.97
C SER A 367 -11.78 -8.29 -11.53
N SER A 368 -10.76 -8.07 -10.71
CA SER A 368 -10.15 -9.12 -9.88
C SER A 368 -10.76 -9.06 -8.48
N VAL A 369 -11.05 -10.21 -7.90
CA VAL A 369 -11.41 -10.31 -6.49
C VAL A 369 -10.16 -10.77 -5.75
N THR A 370 -9.54 -9.89 -4.99
CA THR A 370 -8.36 -10.22 -4.19
C THR A 370 -8.74 -10.27 -2.72
N THR A 371 -8.45 -11.39 -2.05
CA THR A 371 -8.70 -11.51 -0.62
C THR A 371 -7.53 -10.92 0.17
N GLU A 372 -7.65 -9.68 0.63
CA GLU A 372 -6.66 -9.03 1.49
C GLU A 372 -7.18 -9.05 2.94
N ASN A 373 -6.41 -9.64 3.88
CA ASN A 373 -6.79 -9.77 5.29
C ASN A 373 -8.16 -10.44 5.54
N GLY A 374 -8.54 -11.42 4.71
CA GLY A 374 -9.84 -12.09 4.78
C GLY A 374 -11.01 -11.28 4.22
N ARG A 375 -10.75 -10.17 3.52
CA ARG A 375 -11.76 -9.34 2.82
C ARG A 375 -11.59 -9.49 1.31
N GLU A 376 -12.68 -9.83 0.62
CA GLU A 376 -12.72 -9.81 -0.85
C GLU A 376 -12.75 -8.35 -1.34
N VAL A 377 -11.60 -7.86 -1.80
CA VAL A 377 -11.46 -6.55 -2.45
C VAL A 377 -11.66 -6.76 -3.95
N VAL A 378 -12.78 -6.25 -4.47
CA VAL A 378 -13.05 -6.26 -5.91
C VAL A 378 -12.36 -5.07 -6.57
N THR A 379 -11.15 -5.32 -7.06
CA THR A 379 -10.35 -4.31 -7.76
C THR A 379 -10.67 -4.34 -9.26
N ARG A 380 -11.19 -3.24 -9.80
CA ARG A 380 -11.56 -3.11 -11.23
C ARG A 380 -10.42 -2.53 -12.06
N THR A 381 -9.28 -3.21 -12.09
CA THR A 381 -8.09 -2.72 -12.80
C THR A 381 -7.51 -3.77 -13.75
N VAL A 382 -7.19 -3.35 -14.96
CA VAL A 382 -6.54 -4.18 -15.99
C VAL A 382 -5.02 -4.07 -15.88
N THR A 383 -4.49 -2.88 -15.56
CA THR A 383 -3.06 -2.65 -15.34
C THR A 383 -2.66 -2.78 -13.86
N GLY A 384 -3.59 -3.16 -12.98
CA GLY A 384 -3.23 -3.51 -11.61
C GLY A 384 -2.37 -4.76 -11.69
N VAL A 385 -1.11 -4.67 -11.24
CA VAL A 385 -0.22 -5.82 -11.18
C VAL A 385 -0.85 -6.85 -10.24
N ARG A 386 -1.34 -7.94 -10.80
CA ARG A 386 -1.91 -9.06 -10.04
C ARG A 386 -0.78 -9.98 -9.66
N THR A 387 -0.79 -10.46 -8.42
CA THR A 387 0.19 -11.44 -7.95
C THR A 387 -0.52 -12.74 -7.64
N MET A 388 -0.05 -13.83 -8.23
CA MET A 388 -0.42 -15.18 -7.82
C MET A 388 0.84 -15.93 -7.41
N THR A 389 0.73 -16.80 -6.40
CA THR A 389 1.87 -17.59 -5.93
C THR A 389 1.72 -19.04 -6.37
N LEU A 390 2.70 -19.56 -7.08
CA LEU A 390 2.67 -20.92 -7.65
C LEU A 390 3.24 -22.00 -6.73
N GLY A 391 3.93 -21.62 -5.66
CA GLY A 391 4.55 -22.53 -4.70
C GLY A 391 3.98 -22.37 -3.30
N THR A 392 4.84 -22.23 -2.31
CA THR A 392 4.41 -21.93 -0.93
C THR A 392 3.88 -20.49 -0.81
N ASN A 393 2.99 -20.25 0.15
CA ASN A 393 2.43 -18.92 0.40
C ASN A 393 3.51 -17.93 0.86
N SER A 394 3.26 -16.64 0.66
CA SER A 394 4.19 -15.59 1.08
C SER A 394 4.31 -15.49 2.61
N PRO A 395 5.44 -14.98 3.12
CA PRO A 395 5.63 -14.83 4.55
C PRO A 395 4.66 -13.83 5.20
N ARG A 396 4.25 -14.10 6.44
CA ARG A 396 3.44 -13.22 7.25
C ARG A 396 4.20 -11.94 7.60
N ASN A 397 3.57 -10.78 7.42
CA ASN A 397 4.17 -9.49 7.77
C ASN A 397 3.95 -9.14 9.26
N ASP A 398 4.45 -9.97 10.18
CA ASP A 398 4.33 -9.76 11.63
C ASP A 398 5.58 -9.15 12.29
N GLY A 399 6.54 -8.70 11.47
CA GLY A 399 7.79 -8.09 11.90
C GLY A 399 8.82 -9.08 12.48
N LYS A 400 8.56 -10.40 12.45
CA LYS A 400 9.55 -11.40 12.86
C LYS A 400 10.54 -11.68 11.73
N PRO A 401 11.81 -12.00 12.05
CA PRO A 401 12.76 -12.46 11.05
C PRO A 401 12.27 -13.75 10.39
N VAL A 402 12.36 -13.80 9.06
CA VAL A 402 12.07 -15.01 8.27
C VAL A 402 13.29 -15.92 8.32
N LEU A 403 13.21 -17.03 9.04
CA LEU A 403 14.27 -18.03 9.19
C LEU A 403 13.75 -19.40 8.74
N TRP A 404 14.67 -20.32 8.40
CA TRP A 404 14.28 -21.70 8.05
C TRP A 404 13.73 -22.50 9.24
N THR A 405 14.01 -22.05 10.46
CA THR A 405 13.70 -22.76 11.70
C THR A 405 12.43 -22.27 12.40
N ASN A 406 11.76 -21.24 11.85
CA ASN A 406 10.52 -20.72 12.41
C ASN A 406 9.39 -20.74 11.36
N GLU A 407 8.17 -20.85 11.86
CA GLU A 407 6.97 -20.67 11.06
C GLU A 407 6.86 -19.21 10.63
N HIS A 408 6.79 -18.98 9.32
CA HIS A 408 6.83 -17.65 8.74
C HIS A 408 5.81 -17.43 7.63
N THR A 409 5.04 -18.42 7.18
CA THR A 409 4.01 -18.28 6.12
C THR A 409 2.61 -18.06 6.70
N GLU A 410 1.72 -17.42 5.92
CA GLU A 410 0.29 -17.39 6.23
C GLU A 410 -0.39 -18.70 5.76
N GLY A 411 -0.89 -19.49 6.71
CA GLY A 411 -1.56 -20.77 6.43
C GLY A 411 -0.60 -21.96 6.31
N GLU A 412 -1.04 -23.03 5.64
CA GLU A 412 -0.24 -24.25 5.44
C GLU A 412 0.91 -24.00 4.45
N GLU A 413 2.12 -24.46 4.79
CA GLU A 413 3.27 -24.46 3.87
C GLU A 413 3.08 -25.54 2.79
N TYR A 414 3.23 -25.15 1.52
CA TYR A 414 3.18 -26.10 0.40
C TYR A 414 4.60 -26.52 0.01
N TYR A 415 4.91 -27.80 0.23
CA TYR A 415 6.18 -28.40 -0.17
C TYR A 415 6.13 -28.92 -1.61
N ASN A 416 7.15 -28.57 -2.38
CA ASN A 416 7.34 -29.00 -3.75
C ASN A 416 8.38 -30.12 -3.82
N LEU A 417 8.20 -31.03 -4.77
CA LEU A 417 9.11 -32.14 -5.02
C LEU A 417 10.30 -31.66 -5.86
N VAL A 418 11.52 -31.98 -5.41
CA VAL A 418 12.78 -31.69 -6.12
C VAL A 418 13.71 -32.90 -6.09
N GLN A 419 14.66 -32.94 -7.02
CA GLN A 419 15.71 -33.96 -7.06
C GLN A 419 16.74 -33.71 -5.93
N PRO A 420 17.35 -34.76 -5.37
CA PRO A 420 18.38 -34.59 -4.36
C PRO A 420 19.70 -34.15 -5.03
N SER A 421 20.60 -33.58 -4.24
CA SER A 421 21.95 -33.31 -4.74
C SER A 421 22.68 -34.62 -5.01
N PRO A 422 23.41 -34.75 -6.14
CA PRO A 422 24.11 -35.98 -6.49
C PRO A 422 25.13 -36.33 -5.40
N SER A 423 24.94 -37.48 -4.77
CA SER A 423 25.85 -38.04 -3.79
C SER A 423 27.09 -38.58 -4.51
N ARG A 424 28.26 -37.95 -4.28
CA ARG A 424 29.55 -38.42 -4.86
C ARG A 424 29.96 -39.83 -4.41
N LEU A 425 29.29 -40.41 -3.42
CA LEU A 425 29.49 -41.79 -2.98
C LEU A 425 29.04 -42.83 -4.02
N ARG A 426 28.36 -42.41 -5.09
CA ARG A 426 27.93 -43.28 -6.19
C ARG A 426 29.05 -43.68 -7.16
N ASP A 427 30.22 -43.02 -7.09
CA ASP A 427 31.40 -43.35 -7.92
C ASP A 427 32.24 -44.52 -7.35
N SER A 428 31.98 -44.98 -6.13
CA SER A 428 32.67 -46.14 -5.55
C SER A 428 31.89 -47.43 -5.78
N GLY A 429 31.83 -47.89 -7.03
CA GLY A 429 31.67 -49.31 -7.41
C GLY A 429 30.54 -50.13 -6.78
N ALA A 430 29.44 -49.52 -6.32
CA ALA A 430 28.28 -50.26 -5.84
C ALA A 430 27.44 -50.72 -7.04
N GLU A 431 27.15 -52.02 -7.07
CA GLU A 431 26.43 -52.73 -8.14
C GLU A 431 25.11 -52.02 -8.56
N GLU A 432 24.82 -52.08 -9.85
CA GLU A 432 23.61 -51.57 -10.55
C GLU A 432 22.26 -52.17 -10.08
N GLY A 433 22.21 -52.83 -8.93
CA GLY A 433 21.01 -53.47 -8.40
C GLY A 433 20.24 -52.58 -7.44
N GLN A 434 19.04 -52.13 -7.86
CA GLN A 434 18.03 -51.43 -7.06
C GLN A 434 18.36 -49.99 -6.65
N ALA A 435 18.62 -49.13 -7.64
CA ALA A 435 18.24 -47.73 -7.50
C ALA A 435 16.70 -47.68 -7.56
N ASP A 436 16.05 -47.57 -6.40
CA ASP A 436 14.63 -47.21 -6.33
C ASP A 436 14.52 -45.73 -6.77
N PRO A 437 14.05 -45.43 -8.00
CA PRO A 437 14.11 -44.08 -8.57
C PRO A 437 13.25 -43.07 -7.79
N PHE A 438 12.40 -43.56 -6.89
CA PHE A 438 11.46 -42.78 -6.09
C PHE A 438 11.92 -42.55 -4.65
N ASN A 439 13.00 -43.19 -4.20
CA ASN A 439 13.44 -43.12 -2.79
C ASN A 439 14.36 -41.93 -2.48
N ASP A 440 14.55 -41.06 -3.47
CA ASP A 440 15.53 -39.99 -3.45
C ASP A 440 14.89 -38.60 -3.65
N LEU A 441 13.56 -38.49 -3.70
CA LEU A 441 12.89 -37.19 -3.82
C LEU A 441 13.07 -36.37 -2.53
N SER A 442 13.36 -35.07 -2.69
CA SER A 442 13.44 -34.13 -1.59
C SER A 442 12.28 -33.13 -1.65
N LEU A 443 11.95 -32.57 -0.49
CA LEU A 443 10.87 -31.60 -0.33
C LEU A 443 11.49 -30.23 -0.09
N VAL A 444 10.95 -29.22 -0.78
CA VAL A 444 11.36 -27.82 -0.59
C VAL A 444 10.14 -26.91 -0.62
N ALA A 445 10.04 -25.99 0.33
CA ALA A 445 9.12 -24.88 0.24
C ALA A 445 9.80 -23.80 -0.60
N ILE A 446 9.18 -23.42 -1.72
CA ILE A 446 9.69 -22.40 -2.64
C ILE A 446 8.58 -21.41 -2.95
N GLU A 447 8.81 -20.15 -2.68
CA GLU A 447 7.89 -19.06 -2.99
C GLU A 447 8.11 -18.62 -4.44
N LEU A 448 7.09 -18.76 -5.29
CA LEU A 448 7.14 -18.35 -6.71
C LEU A 448 6.01 -17.36 -7.00
N PRO A 449 6.17 -16.08 -6.59
CA PRO A 449 5.24 -15.03 -6.98
C PRO A 449 5.36 -14.76 -8.48
N VAL A 450 4.21 -14.77 -9.15
CA VAL A 450 4.04 -14.38 -10.55
C VAL A 450 3.22 -13.11 -10.58
N GLN A 451 3.85 -12.05 -11.04
CA GLN A 451 3.22 -10.76 -11.29
C GLN A 451 2.79 -10.69 -12.74
N TRP A 452 1.51 -10.41 -12.98
CA TRP A 452 0.91 -10.39 -14.30
C TRP A 452 -0.13 -9.29 -14.43
N VAL A 453 -0.40 -8.91 -15.68
CA VAL A 453 -1.45 -7.94 -16.03
C VAL A 453 -2.31 -8.50 -17.15
N VAL A 454 -3.54 -8.02 -17.25
CA VAL A 454 -4.40 -8.34 -18.40
C VAL A 454 -4.01 -7.39 -19.52
N ASP A 455 -3.48 -7.89 -20.64
CA ASP A 455 -3.16 -7.04 -21.79
C ASP A 455 -4.31 -7.02 -22.79
N ASP A 456 -4.80 -8.21 -23.17
CA ASP A 456 -5.94 -8.39 -24.05
C ASP A 456 -7.18 -8.84 -23.24
N VAL A 457 -8.06 -7.87 -22.99
CA VAL A 457 -9.31 -8.09 -22.25
C VAL A 457 -10.27 -9.03 -22.99
N PHE A 458 -10.25 -9.04 -24.33
CA PHE A 458 -11.13 -9.90 -25.12
C PHE A 458 -10.70 -11.37 -25.01
N ALA A 459 -9.40 -11.63 -25.19
CA ALA A 459 -8.84 -12.97 -24.99
C ALA A 459 -9.03 -13.44 -23.54
N TYR A 460 -8.80 -12.54 -22.57
CA TYR A 460 -9.01 -12.80 -21.14
C TYR A 460 -10.47 -13.14 -20.79
N ASP A 461 -11.44 -12.50 -21.44
CA ASP A 461 -12.85 -12.78 -21.20
C ASP A 461 -13.31 -14.12 -21.80
N GLN A 462 -12.73 -14.53 -22.95
CA GLN A 462 -13.15 -15.73 -23.67
C GLN A 462 -12.61 -17.05 -23.12
N PHE A 463 -11.40 -17.09 -22.56
CA PHE A 463 -10.77 -18.38 -22.26
C PHE A 463 -11.43 -19.14 -21.09
N ALA A 464 -12.10 -18.45 -20.17
CA ALA A 464 -12.81 -19.05 -19.04
C ALA A 464 -13.92 -18.12 -18.50
N ALA A 465 -14.79 -18.66 -17.64
CA ALA A 465 -15.85 -17.88 -16.98
C ALA A 465 -15.26 -16.89 -15.95
N PRO A 466 -15.89 -15.73 -15.69
CA PRO A 466 -15.35 -14.69 -14.81
C PRO A 466 -14.81 -15.20 -13.47
N ASP A 467 -15.54 -16.09 -12.83
CA ASP A 467 -15.21 -16.59 -11.48
C ASP A 467 -14.11 -17.65 -11.46
N SER A 468 -13.77 -18.27 -12.61
CA SER A 468 -12.81 -19.39 -12.68
C SER A 468 -11.52 -19.07 -13.42
N ARG A 469 -11.39 -17.87 -14.01
CA ARG A 469 -10.21 -17.44 -14.78
C ARG A 469 -8.92 -17.51 -13.96
N GLU A 470 -8.91 -16.81 -12.82
CA GLU A 470 -7.71 -16.71 -11.98
C GLU A 470 -7.34 -18.04 -11.33
N ASP A 471 -8.34 -18.84 -10.92
CA ASP A 471 -8.13 -20.19 -10.40
C ASP A 471 -7.54 -21.12 -11.46
N LEU A 472 -8.04 -21.05 -12.70
CA LEU A 472 -7.48 -21.84 -13.80
C LEU A 472 -6.03 -21.44 -14.09
N LEU A 473 -5.73 -20.15 -14.14
CA LEU A 473 -4.37 -19.64 -14.31
C LEU A 473 -3.45 -20.11 -13.18
N ARG A 474 -3.93 -20.06 -11.92
CA ARG A 474 -3.21 -20.52 -10.75
C ARG A 474 -2.92 -22.01 -10.79
N VAL A 475 -3.93 -22.85 -11.05
CA VAL A 475 -3.79 -24.31 -11.11
C VAL A 475 -2.87 -24.75 -12.24
N LEU A 476 -3.00 -24.14 -13.42
CA LEU A 476 -2.09 -24.40 -14.54
C LEU A 476 -0.67 -23.95 -14.20
N GLY A 477 -0.52 -22.79 -13.56
CA GLY A 477 0.78 -22.29 -13.17
C GLY A 477 1.46 -23.19 -12.13
N GLN A 478 0.71 -23.64 -11.12
CA GLN A 478 1.17 -24.60 -10.12
C GLN A 478 1.60 -25.92 -10.76
N ARG A 479 0.86 -26.40 -11.78
CA ARG A 479 1.24 -27.59 -12.55
C ARG A 479 2.58 -27.41 -13.27
N GLU A 480 2.77 -26.31 -13.98
CA GLU A 480 4.02 -26.05 -14.72
C GLU A 480 5.21 -25.86 -13.76
N ALA A 481 5.00 -25.14 -12.66
CA ALA A 481 6.01 -24.97 -11.61
C ALA A 481 6.38 -26.33 -10.99
N LEU A 482 5.40 -27.17 -10.64
CA LEU A 482 5.64 -28.50 -10.09
C LEU A 482 6.45 -29.39 -11.04
N GLN A 483 6.14 -29.38 -12.35
CA GLN A 483 6.87 -30.16 -13.34
C GLN A 483 8.34 -29.73 -13.47
N GLU A 484 8.61 -28.43 -13.44
CA GLU A 484 9.97 -27.91 -13.52
C GLU A 484 10.76 -28.16 -12.23
N LEU A 485 10.13 -27.94 -11.07
CA LEU A 485 10.75 -28.21 -9.77
C LEU A 485 11.08 -29.69 -9.59
N ALA A 486 10.21 -30.59 -10.06
CA ALA A 486 10.46 -32.03 -10.02
C ALA A 486 11.69 -32.47 -10.84
N ALA A 487 12.13 -31.68 -11.82
CA ALA A 487 13.35 -31.91 -12.60
C ALA A 487 14.58 -31.18 -12.02
N THR A 488 14.37 -30.23 -11.11
CA THR A 488 15.41 -29.38 -10.53
C THR A 488 16.03 -30.01 -9.30
N ARG A 489 17.34 -29.82 -9.07
CA ARG A 489 18.02 -30.33 -7.87
C ARG A 489 17.90 -29.37 -6.68
N ILE A 490 17.88 -29.92 -5.47
CA ILE A 490 17.75 -29.15 -4.22
C ILE A 490 18.90 -28.16 -3.98
N ASP A 491 20.12 -28.45 -4.44
CA ASP A 491 21.24 -27.51 -4.38
C ASP A 491 21.10 -26.35 -5.37
N GLN A 492 20.35 -26.54 -6.46
CA GLN A 492 20.04 -25.48 -7.41
C GLN A 492 18.93 -24.57 -6.88
N THR A 493 17.92 -25.15 -6.22
CA THR A 493 16.83 -24.38 -5.60
C THR A 493 17.31 -23.56 -4.39
N LEU A 494 18.15 -24.13 -3.53
CA LEU A 494 18.72 -23.42 -2.37
C LEU A 494 19.94 -22.55 -2.73
N GLY A 495 20.51 -22.75 -3.92
CA GLY A 495 21.75 -22.12 -4.36
C GLY A 495 21.58 -20.82 -5.15
N ALA A 496 22.56 -20.57 -6.02
CA ALA A 496 22.63 -19.37 -6.87
C ALA A 496 21.89 -19.53 -8.22
N GLU A 497 21.53 -20.75 -8.61
CA GLU A 497 20.87 -21.08 -9.89
C GLU A 497 19.34 -20.82 -9.87
N ARG A 498 18.87 -20.01 -8.91
CA ARG A 498 17.46 -19.70 -8.74
C ARG A 498 16.84 -18.92 -9.91
N SER A 499 17.63 -18.07 -10.55
CA SER A 499 17.18 -17.29 -11.71
C SER A 499 16.91 -18.15 -12.94
N SER A 500 17.65 -19.25 -13.15
CA SER A 500 17.38 -20.15 -14.28
C SER A 500 16.08 -20.93 -14.09
N ILE A 501 15.76 -21.33 -12.85
CA ILE A 501 14.48 -21.98 -12.53
C ILE A 501 13.32 -21.04 -12.88
N ALA A 502 13.39 -19.76 -12.47
CA ALA A 502 12.39 -18.77 -12.84
C ALA A 502 12.23 -18.61 -14.36
N ALA A 503 13.34 -18.57 -15.11
CA ALA A 503 13.31 -18.44 -16.56
C ALA A 503 12.67 -19.66 -17.26
N GLU A 504 12.96 -20.88 -16.80
CA GLU A 504 12.37 -22.11 -17.34
C GLU A 504 10.86 -22.19 -17.02
N VAL A 505 10.48 -21.86 -15.77
CA VAL A 505 9.06 -21.77 -15.38
C VAL A 505 8.35 -20.70 -16.21
N LEU A 506 8.94 -19.51 -16.41
CA LEU A 506 8.38 -18.45 -17.25
C LEU A 506 8.08 -18.96 -18.67
N GLY A 507 9.06 -19.58 -19.32
CA GLY A 507 8.90 -20.09 -20.68
C GLY A 507 7.85 -21.20 -20.78
N ARG A 508 7.62 -21.99 -19.72
CA ARG A 508 6.52 -22.97 -19.64
C ARG A 508 5.17 -22.29 -19.45
N LEU A 509 5.07 -21.31 -18.56
CA LEU A 509 3.85 -20.56 -18.30
C LEU A 509 3.38 -19.83 -19.55
N GLU A 510 4.28 -19.10 -20.23
CA GLU A 510 3.97 -18.40 -21.47
C GLU A 510 3.40 -19.34 -22.53
N ARG A 511 4.02 -20.51 -22.73
CA ARG A 511 3.52 -21.54 -23.66
C ARG A 511 2.17 -22.11 -23.23
N SER A 512 1.99 -22.41 -21.95
CA SER A 512 0.75 -22.97 -21.42
C SER A 512 -0.39 -21.96 -21.53
N TYR A 513 -0.17 -20.71 -21.16
CA TYR A 513 -1.18 -19.65 -21.22
C TYR A 513 -1.49 -19.19 -22.64
N ALA A 514 -0.50 -19.23 -23.56
CA ALA A 514 -0.75 -19.01 -24.98
C ALA A 514 -1.61 -20.11 -25.62
N SER A 515 -1.60 -21.32 -25.06
CA SER A 515 -2.42 -22.44 -25.55
C SER A 515 -3.88 -22.44 -25.07
N LEU A 516 -4.25 -21.49 -24.21
CA LEU A 516 -5.63 -21.38 -23.68
C LEU A 516 -6.59 -20.74 -24.70
N GLY A 517 -7.88 -21.08 -24.56
CA GLY A 517 -8.96 -20.63 -25.45
C GLY A 517 -9.00 -21.36 -26.80
N GLU A 518 -9.74 -20.81 -27.77
CA GLU A 518 -9.77 -21.30 -29.16
C GLU A 518 -8.51 -20.86 -29.96
N GLY A 519 -7.33 -20.94 -29.33
CA GLY A 519 -6.05 -20.53 -29.92
C GLY A 519 -5.70 -19.04 -29.80
N GLY A 520 -6.47 -18.28 -29.02
CA GLY A 520 -6.22 -16.84 -28.76
C GLY A 520 -5.34 -16.54 -27.55
N GLY A 521 -5.00 -17.54 -26.72
CA GLY A 521 -4.27 -17.38 -25.48
C GLY A 521 -5.12 -16.79 -24.35
N ALA A 522 -4.54 -16.69 -23.16
CA ALA A 522 -5.21 -16.16 -21.96
C ALA A 522 -5.35 -14.63 -21.91
N GLY A 523 -4.76 -13.90 -22.86
CA GLY A 523 -4.77 -12.43 -22.88
C GLY A 523 -4.01 -11.74 -21.73
N ILE A 524 -3.10 -12.47 -21.07
CA ILE A 524 -2.29 -11.95 -19.96
C ILE A 524 -0.83 -11.77 -20.38
N GLU A 525 -0.18 -10.79 -19.76
CA GLU A 525 1.25 -10.57 -19.84
C GLU A 525 1.88 -10.84 -18.47
N ILE A 526 2.90 -11.69 -18.43
CA ILE A 526 3.67 -11.94 -17.22
C ILE A 526 4.77 -10.88 -17.14
N LEU A 527 4.72 -10.04 -16.10
CA LEU A 527 5.70 -8.97 -15.88
C LEU A 527 6.94 -9.48 -15.15
N PHE A 528 6.73 -10.38 -14.18
CA PHE A 528 7.81 -10.89 -13.35
C PHE A 528 7.48 -12.27 -12.77
N ILE A 529 8.49 -13.13 -12.73
CA ILE A 529 8.52 -14.33 -11.91
C ILE A 529 9.91 -14.42 -11.27
N GLY A 530 9.95 -14.68 -9.97
CA GLY A 530 11.23 -14.85 -9.29
C GLY A 530 11.06 -15.59 -7.98
N PRO A 531 11.93 -16.58 -7.68
CA PRO A 531 11.85 -17.29 -6.42
C PRO A 531 12.19 -16.34 -5.26
N GLY A 532 11.25 -16.21 -4.33
CA GLY A 532 11.43 -15.50 -3.08
C GLY A 532 12.14 -16.39 -2.06
N ASN A 533 11.40 -16.77 -1.02
CA ASN A 533 11.91 -17.63 0.04
C ASN A 533 11.99 -19.09 -0.42
N VAL A 534 13.13 -19.72 -0.15
CA VAL A 534 13.34 -21.16 -0.40
C VAL A 534 13.95 -21.77 0.84
N HIS A 535 13.30 -22.80 1.37
CA HIS A 535 13.79 -23.53 2.53
C HIS A 535 13.36 -25.00 2.52
N PRO A 536 14.17 -25.90 3.09
CA PRO A 536 13.72 -27.26 3.37
C PRO A 536 12.68 -27.24 4.52
N PRO A 537 11.97 -28.36 4.75
CA PRO A 537 11.09 -28.50 5.91
C PRO A 537 11.81 -28.15 7.23
N GLN A 538 11.07 -27.55 8.16
CA GLN A 538 11.64 -26.95 9.38
C GLN A 538 12.36 -27.96 10.28
N ASP A 539 11.89 -29.21 10.30
CA ASP A 539 12.47 -30.32 11.06
C ASP A 539 13.87 -30.72 10.57
N VAL A 540 14.13 -30.59 9.26
CA VAL A 540 15.42 -30.91 8.65
C VAL A 540 16.30 -29.68 8.38
N ALA A 541 15.77 -28.46 8.52
CA ALA A 541 16.53 -27.22 8.31
C ALA A 541 17.86 -27.17 9.07
N PRO A 542 17.96 -27.54 10.37
CA PRO A 542 19.24 -27.57 11.08
C PRO A 542 20.27 -28.53 10.46
N SER A 543 19.82 -29.58 9.76
CA SER A 543 20.72 -30.51 9.07
C SER A 543 21.30 -29.90 7.79
N PHE A 544 20.52 -29.12 7.05
CA PHE A 544 21.00 -28.37 5.90
C PHE A 544 21.98 -27.27 6.31
N GLU A 545 21.68 -26.53 7.38
CA GLU A 545 22.59 -25.53 7.93
C GLU A 545 23.95 -26.13 8.31
N ARG A 546 23.97 -27.33 8.90
CA ARG A 546 25.23 -28.05 9.21
C ARG A 546 26.08 -28.32 7.98
N VAL A 547 25.48 -28.63 6.82
CA VAL A 547 26.21 -28.83 5.57
C VAL A 547 26.82 -27.51 5.07
N VAL A 548 26.07 -26.42 5.16
CA VAL A 548 26.56 -25.08 4.79
C VAL A 548 27.71 -24.66 5.72
N GLN A 549 27.55 -24.83 7.04
CA GLN A 549 28.60 -24.57 8.02
C GLN A 549 29.84 -25.42 7.73
N ALA A 550 29.68 -26.72 7.44
CA ALA A 550 30.80 -27.59 7.09
C ALA A 550 31.53 -27.13 5.83
N LYS A 551 30.80 -26.66 4.80
CA LYS A 551 31.39 -26.06 3.59
C LYS A 551 32.19 -24.80 3.93
N GLN A 552 31.64 -23.89 4.75
CA GLN A 552 32.35 -22.68 5.19
C GLN A 552 33.61 -23.00 6.00
N VAL A 553 33.53 -23.98 6.92
CA VAL A 553 34.70 -24.45 7.68
C VAL A 553 35.76 -25.04 6.75
N ARG A 554 35.35 -25.79 5.73
CA ARG A 554 36.28 -26.32 4.72
C ARG A 554 36.97 -25.20 3.94
N GLU A 555 36.21 -24.23 3.41
CA GLU A 555 36.75 -23.06 2.70
C GLU A 555 37.73 -22.29 3.60
N SER A 556 37.32 -22.00 4.85
CA SER A 556 38.15 -21.30 5.83
C SER A 556 39.47 -22.03 6.12
N LYS A 557 39.46 -23.36 6.23
CA LYS A 557 40.69 -24.15 6.41
C LYS A 557 41.59 -24.11 5.18
N ILE A 558 41.03 -24.14 3.98
CA ILE A 558 41.80 -24.02 2.74
C ILE A 558 42.46 -22.64 2.65
N GLU A 559 41.70 -21.58 2.92
CA GLU A 559 42.23 -20.21 2.91
C GLU A 559 43.26 -19.98 4.02
N ALA A 560 43.06 -20.55 5.21
CA ALA A 560 44.05 -20.51 6.27
C ALA A 560 45.35 -21.24 5.87
N ALA A 561 45.24 -22.39 5.20
CA ALA A 561 46.41 -23.11 4.69
C ALA A 561 47.15 -22.33 3.59
N ARG A 562 46.41 -21.68 2.68
CA ARG A 562 46.99 -20.78 1.65
C ARG A 562 47.68 -19.57 2.28
N GLN A 563 47.06 -18.97 3.30
CA GLN A 563 47.66 -17.85 4.03
C GLN A 563 48.97 -18.28 4.72
N GLU A 564 48.98 -19.47 5.33
CA GLU A 564 50.18 -20.05 5.94
C GLU A 564 51.28 -20.29 4.90
N GLU A 565 50.95 -20.89 3.77
CA GLU A 565 51.86 -21.12 2.65
C GLU A 565 52.48 -19.79 2.16
N ILE A 566 51.64 -18.78 1.88
CA ILE A 566 52.09 -17.45 1.43
C ILE A 566 52.98 -16.81 2.50
N ARG A 567 52.65 -16.94 3.80
CA ARG A 567 53.46 -16.39 4.89
C ARG A 567 54.85 -17.02 4.91
N ILE A 568 54.93 -18.35 4.90
CA ILE A 568 56.20 -19.09 4.90
C ILE A 568 57.03 -18.69 3.68
N LEU A 569 56.42 -18.68 2.49
CA LEU A 569 57.09 -18.32 1.25
C LEU A 569 57.63 -16.88 1.28
N THR A 570 56.84 -15.93 1.78
CA THR A 570 57.24 -14.53 1.89
C THR A 570 58.34 -14.31 2.93
N GLU A 571 58.32 -15.04 4.05
CA GLU A 571 59.36 -14.98 5.08
C GLU A 571 60.70 -15.52 4.56
N VAL A 572 60.65 -16.64 3.82
CA VAL A 572 61.84 -17.26 3.22
C VAL A 572 62.43 -16.39 2.10
N ALA A 573 61.58 -15.94 1.17
CA ALA A 573 61.98 -15.14 0.02
C ALA A 573 60.85 -14.17 -0.38
N PRO A 574 60.88 -12.90 0.09
CA PRO A 574 59.90 -11.90 -0.31
C PRO A 574 59.86 -11.70 -1.83
N GLN A 575 58.73 -11.20 -2.34
CA GLN A 575 58.60 -10.86 -3.76
C GLN A 575 59.68 -9.84 -4.16
N THR A 576 60.36 -10.12 -5.26
CA THR A 576 61.44 -9.30 -5.82
C THR A 576 61.19 -8.99 -7.30
N PHE A 577 62.13 -8.30 -7.94
CA PHE A 577 62.04 -7.96 -9.35
C PHE A 577 63.28 -8.42 -10.13
N ASP A 578 63.07 -9.07 -11.27
CA ASP A 578 64.07 -9.45 -12.27
C ASP A 578 63.70 -8.83 -13.62
N GLY A 579 64.55 -7.98 -14.19
CA GLY A 579 64.26 -7.33 -15.47
C GLY A 579 62.99 -6.45 -15.53
N GLY A 580 62.40 -6.10 -14.38
CA GLY A 580 61.13 -5.36 -14.28
C GLY A 580 59.90 -6.25 -14.06
N GLU A 581 60.07 -7.57 -14.10
CA GLU A 581 59.02 -8.55 -13.78
C GLU A 581 59.06 -8.92 -12.30
N ALA A 582 57.88 -9.05 -11.70
CA ALA A 582 57.72 -9.54 -10.35
C ALA A 582 58.07 -11.04 -10.28
N VAL A 583 58.99 -11.40 -9.39
CA VAL A 583 59.38 -12.79 -9.13
C VAL A 583 59.01 -13.14 -7.69
N SER A 584 58.14 -14.14 -7.52
CA SER A 584 57.68 -14.64 -6.23
C SER A 584 58.54 -15.80 -5.72
N ALA A 585 58.42 -16.15 -4.44
CA ALA A 585 59.08 -17.31 -3.88
C ALA A 585 58.73 -18.62 -4.61
N SER A 586 57.46 -18.80 -5.03
CA SER A 586 57.03 -19.97 -5.79
C SER A 586 57.71 -20.05 -7.17
N ASP A 587 57.97 -18.91 -7.81
CA ASP A 587 58.71 -18.88 -9.08
C ASP A 587 60.17 -19.31 -8.87
N ILE A 588 60.79 -18.86 -7.78
CA ILE A 588 62.15 -19.27 -7.41
C ILE A 588 62.20 -20.78 -7.11
N VAL A 589 61.20 -21.33 -6.42
CA VAL A 589 61.07 -22.80 -6.22
C VAL A 589 60.92 -23.52 -7.55
N GLY A 590 60.14 -22.97 -8.49
CA GLY A 590 60.04 -23.49 -9.86
C GLY A 590 61.38 -23.54 -10.57
N LEU A 591 62.18 -22.47 -10.48
CA LEU A 591 63.55 -22.42 -11.02
C LEU A 591 64.48 -23.44 -10.35
N ILE A 592 64.38 -23.62 -9.03
CA ILE A 592 65.15 -24.65 -8.30
C ILE A 592 64.81 -26.05 -8.81
N ASN A 593 63.52 -26.38 -8.91
CA ASN A 593 63.05 -27.66 -9.44
C ASN A 593 63.53 -27.89 -10.88
N GLN A 594 63.55 -26.83 -11.70
CA GLN A 594 64.09 -26.90 -13.06
C GLN A 594 65.59 -27.21 -13.07
N VAL A 595 66.37 -26.58 -12.19
CA VAL A 595 67.80 -26.87 -12.04
C VAL A 595 68.02 -28.31 -11.57
N GLU A 596 67.20 -28.83 -10.65
CA GLU A 596 67.26 -30.22 -10.22
C GLU A 596 66.97 -31.20 -11.38
N GLN A 597 65.98 -30.90 -12.22
CA GLN A 597 65.71 -31.68 -13.42
C GLN A 597 66.88 -31.63 -14.42
N LEU A 598 67.47 -30.44 -14.65
CA LEU A 598 68.64 -30.30 -15.51
C LEU A 598 69.83 -31.13 -15.00
N ARG A 599 70.04 -31.17 -13.68
CA ARG A 599 71.05 -32.04 -13.06
C ARG A 599 70.72 -33.53 -13.28
N ALA A 600 69.47 -33.94 -13.11
CA ALA A 600 69.04 -35.33 -13.30
C ALA A 600 69.21 -35.81 -14.75
N THR A 601 69.02 -34.92 -15.73
CA THR A 601 69.17 -35.23 -17.17
C THR A 601 70.61 -35.16 -17.68
N GLY A 602 71.58 -34.78 -16.84
CA GLY A 602 72.98 -34.67 -17.24
C GLY A 602 73.28 -33.48 -18.16
N ALA A 603 72.57 -32.36 -18.00
CA ALA A 603 72.80 -31.14 -18.77
C ALA A 603 74.22 -30.56 -18.58
N GLN A 604 74.63 -29.65 -19.48
CA GLN A 604 75.96 -29.03 -19.43
C GLN A 604 76.19 -28.26 -18.11
N ALA A 605 77.36 -28.47 -17.49
CA ALA A 605 77.72 -27.86 -16.20
C ALA A 605 77.70 -26.32 -16.23
N SER A 606 78.01 -25.70 -17.37
CA SER A 606 77.96 -24.25 -17.56
C SER A 606 76.54 -23.68 -17.47
N LEU A 607 75.55 -24.41 -18.00
CA LEU A 607 74.13 -24.01 -17.96
C LEU A 607 73.58 -24.13 -16.54
N ILE A 608 73.89 -25.23 -15.84
CA ILE A 608 73.51 -25.44 -14.43
C ILE A 608 74.08 -24.32 -13.55
N ALA A 609 75.37 -23.98 -13.72
CA ALA A 609 76.01 -22.92 -12.96
C ALA A 609 75.42 -21.52 -13.26
N ALA A 610 74.99 -21.27 -14.50
CA ALA A 610 74.35 -20.01 -14.88
C ALA A 610 72.99 -19.83 -14.20
N GLU A 611 72.16 -20.87 -14.19
CA GLU A 611 70.84 -20.86 -13.53
C GLU A 611 70.97 -20.79 -12.00
N GLU A 612 71.92 -21.50 -11.40
CA GLU A 612 72.20 -21.40 -9.96
C GLU A 612 72.63 -19.99 -9.56
N LEU A 613 73.48 -19.35 -10.37
CA LEU A 613 73.89 -17.96 -10.13
C LEU A 613 72.72 -16.99 -10.30
N ARG A 614 71.77 -17.29 -11.20
CA ARG A 614 70.54 -16.51 -11.34
C ARG A 614 69.68 -16.64 -10.08
N ILE A 615 69.40 -17.86 -9.63
CA ILE A 615 68.64 -18.14 -8.40
C ILE A 615 69.28 -17.46 -7.19
N GLN A 616 70.60 -17.58 -7.04
CA GLN A 616 71.32 -16.93 -5.94
C GLN A 616 71.12 -15.41 -5.95
N ARG A 617 71.23 -14.76 -7.11
CA ARG A 617 71.02 -13.30 -7.23
C ARG A 617 69.58 -12.91 -6.92
N LEU A 618 68.61 -13.71 -7.33
CA LEU A 618 67.20 -13.50 -7.01
C LEU A 618 66.96 -13.57 -5.50
N LEU A 619 67.50 -14.60 -4.83
CA LEU A 619 67.38 -14.75 -3.38
C LEU A 619 68.09 -13.63 -2.60
N GLU A 620 69.29 -13.24 -3.02
CA GLU A 620 70.03 -12.12 -2.40
C GLU A 620 69.28 -10.80 -2.55
N ARG A 621 68.66 -10.54 -3.72
CA ARG A 621 67.87 -9.32 -3.96
C ARG A 621 66.52 -9.36 -3.25
N ALA A 622 65.87 -10.52 -3.19
CA ALA A 622 64.63 -10.72 -2.44
C ALA A 622 64.81 -10.47 -0.94
N GLY A 623 65.98 -10.82 -0.39
CA GLY A 623 66.23 -10.76 1.04
C GLY A 623 65.53 -11.91 1.76
N GLY A 624 64.85 -11.60 2.87
CA GLY A 624 64.23 -12.60 3.73
C GLY A 624 65.25 -13.51 4.41
N GLU A 625 64.80 -14.68 4.86
CA GLU A 625 65.66 -15.65 5.52
C GLU A 625 66.73 -16.22 4.57
N ALA A 626 66.35 -16.62 3.36
CA ALA A 626 67.26 -17.23 2.40
C ALA A 626 68.34 -16.25 1.92
N GLY A 627 67.94 -15.03 1.55
CA GLY A 627 68.88 -13.97 1.15
C GLY A 627 69.83 -13.59 2.28
N SER A 628 69.34 -13.46 3.52
CA SER A 628 70.18 -13.15 4.69
C SER A 628 71.24 -14.23 4.93
N ARG A 629 70.85 -15.51 4.86
CA ARG A 629 71.78 -16.64 4.99
C ARG A 629 72.83 -16.65 3.87
N LEU A 630 72.44 -16.34 2.63
CA LEU A 630 73.38 -16.26 1.49
C LEU A 630 74.37 -15.10 1.64
N ILE A 631 73.92 -13.93 2.09
CA ILE A 631 74.77 -12.77 2.34
C ILE A 631 75.75 -13.08 3.47
N GLU A 632 75.29 -13.70 4.56
CA GLU A 632 76.16 -14.11 5.66
C GLU A 632 77.23 -15.10 5.20
N ALA A 633 76.83 -16.16 4.49
CA ALA A 633 77.76 -17.15 3.94
C ALA A 633 78.77 -16.52 2.97
N SER A 634 78.33 -15.58 2.12
CA SER A 634 79.19 -14.85 1.19
C SER A 634 80.18 -13.95 1.92
N ALA A 635 79.75 -13.26 2.99
CA ALA A 635 80.61 -12.43 3.83
C ALA A 635 81.66 -13.27 4.58
N GLN A 636 81.26 -14.42 5.13
CA GLN A 636 82.18 -15.37 5.76
C GLN A 636 83.21 -15.91 4.77
N ARG A 637 82.77 -16.32 3.57
CA ARG A 637 83.66 -16.78 2.49
C ARG A 637 84.64 -15.68 2.08
N TRP A 638 84.17 -14.45 1.90
CA TRP A 638 85.01 -13.31 1.54
C TRP A 638 86.06 -13.03 2.61
N ARG A 639 85.66 -12.95 3.89
CA ARG A 639 86.57 -12.71 5.01
C ARG A 639 87.66 -13.78 5.09
N LYS A 640 87.28 -15.06 4.94
CA LYS A 640 88.25 -16.17 4.95
C LYS A 640 89.19 -16.10 3.75
N HIS A 641 88.64 -16.00 2.54
CA HIS A 641 89.43 -15.99 1.30
C HIS A 641 90.35 -14.77 1.21
N MET A 642 89.84 -13.57 1.49
CA MET A 642 90.64 -12.34 1.46
C MET A 642 91.61 -12.27 2.63
N GLY A 643 91.27 -12.84 3.79
CA GLY A 643 92.22 -13.01 4.90
C GLY A 643 93.42 -13.85 4.48
N GLU A 644 93.19 -15.04 3.90
CA GLU A 644 94.27 -15.90 3.44
C GLU A 644 95.03 -15.32 2.23
N ARG A 645 94.33 -14.71 1.27
CA ARG A 645 94.96 -14.01 0.14
C ARG A 645 95.82 -12.84 0.61
N GLY A 646 95.35 -12.08 1.60
CA GLY A 646 96.10 -10.99 2.21
C GLY A 646 97.37 -11.48 2.89
N LYS A 647 97.31 -12.59 3.62
CA LYS A 647 98.50 -13.25 4.19
C LYS A 647 99.49 -13.69 3.11
N ALA A 648 99.00 -14.30 2.03
CA ALA A 648 99.84 -14.72 0.91
C ALA A 648 100.53 -13.53 0.21
N ALA A 649 99.78 -12.47 -0.10
CA ALA A 649 100.34 -11.25 -0.71
C ALA A 649 101.33 -10.53 0.21
N LEU A 650 101.05 -10.47 1.52
CA LEU A 650 101.98 -9.93 2.51
C LEU A 650 103.27 -10.77 2.55
N PHE A 651 103.17 -12.09 2.51
CA PHE A 651 104.33 -12.98 2.44
C PHE A 651 105.14 -12.78 1.15
N GLU A 652 104.49 -12.62 -0.01
CA GLU A 652 105.16 -12.30 -1.27
C GLU A 652 105.93 -10.95 -1.19
N GLY A 653 105.30 -9.91 -0.62
CA GLY A 653 105.93 -8.62 -0.42
C GLY A 653 107.11 -8.68 0.56
N GLN A 654 106.97 -9.45 1.65
CA GLN A 654 108.05 -9.72 2.59
C GLN A 654 109.23 -10.44 1.93
N LEU A 655 108.95 -11.45 1.11
CA LEU A 655 109.96 -12.20 0.37
C LEU A 655 110.70 -11.31 -0.63
N ALA A 656 109.98 -10.43 -1.34
CA ALA A 656 110.59 -9.46 -2.24
C ALA A 656 111.50 -8.46 -1.49
N GLY A 657 111.06 -7.96 -0.33
CA GLY A 657 111.87 -7.08 0.52
C GLY A 657 113.14 -7.76 1.05
N PHE A 658 113.02 -9.03 1.47
CA PHE A 658 114.18 -9.83 1.88
C PHE A 658 115.16 -10.04 0.72
N ASN A 659 114.68 -10.37 -0.48
CA ASN A 659 115.54 -10.60 -1.65
C ASN A 659 116.26 -9.34 -2.14
N ALA A 660 115.67 -8.15 -2.00
CA ALA A 660 116.27 -6.91 -2.42
C ALA A 660 117.43 -6.45 -1.51
N ALA A 661 117.29 -6.60 -0.18
CA ALA A 661 118.32 -6.23 0.79
C ALA A 661 118.19 -7.05 2.10
N PRO A 662 118.75 -8.27 2.16
CA PRO A 662 118.53 -9.20 3.27
C PRO A 662 118.92 -8.64 4.64
N GLY A 663 120.08 -7.98 4.73
CA GLY A 663 120.62 -7.45 5.99
C GLY A 663 119.77 -6.30 6.55
N LEU A 664 119.35 -5.36 5.69
CA LEU A 664 118.50 -4.24 6.10
C LEU A 664 117.10 -4.70 6.47
N TYR A 665 116.52 -5.62 5.70
CA TYR A 665 115.20 -6.17 5.97
C TYR A 665 115.14 -6.93 7.31
N MET A 666 116.14 -7.77 7.60
CA MET A 666 116.20 -8.50 8.88
C MET A 666 116.42 -7.56 10.06
N ALA A 667 117.27 -6.54 9.92
CA ALA A 667 117.44 -5.52 10.96
C ALA A 667 116.15 -4.73 11.20
N GLN A 668 115.47 -4.28 10.14
CA GLN A 668 114.20 -3.57 10.24
C GLN A 668 113.12 -4.44 10.87
N ARG A 669 112.99 -5.72 10.47
CA ARG A 669 112.06 -6.67 11.10
C ARG A 669 112.35 -6.92 12.56
N TYR A 670 113.63 -7.02 12.93
CA TYR A 670 114.06 -7.13 14.32
C TYR A 670 113.65 -5.89 15.13
N PHE A 671 113.93 -4.69 14.61
CA PHE A 671 113.54 -3.44 15.27
C PHE A 671 112.04 -3.22 15.31
N ASP A 672 111.28 -3.63 14.28
CA ASP A 672 109.82 -3.57 14.26
C ASP A 672 109.21 -4.52 15.29
N ALA A 673 109.69 -5.77 15.34
CA ALA A 673 109.27 -6.74 16.36
C ALA A 673 109.66 -6.26 17.77
N MET A 674 110.86 -5.73 17.94
CA MET A 674 111.29 -5.14 19.21
C MET A 674 110.43 -3.94 19.57
N ARG A 675 110.08 -3.06 18.62
CA ARG A 675 109.17 -1.93 18.82
C ARG A 675 107.77 -2.40 19.21
N GLU A 676 107.24 -3.42 18.58
CA GLU A 676 105.91 -3.97 18.89
C GLU A 676 105.89 -4.60 20.29
N VAL A 677 106.92 -5.37 20.64
CA VAL A 677 107.08 -5.97 21.97
C VAL A 677 107.35 -4.92 23.05
N MET A 678 108.13 -3.89 22.72
CA MET A 678 108.51 -2.81 23.63
C MET A 678 107.50 -1.65 23.64
N PHE A 679 106.44 -1.69 22.82
CA PHE A 679 105.46 -0.59 22.71
C PHE A 679 104.86 -0.24 24.08
N ASP A 680 104.69 -1.24 24.93
CA ASP A 680 104.23 -1.08 26.31
C ASP A 680 105.36 -1.12 27.38
N ALA A 681 106.63 -1.26 27.00
CA ALA A 681 107.76 -1.34 27.93
C ALA A 681 108.28 0.05 28.34
N ARG A 682 108.54 0.28 29.64
CA ARG A 682 109.19 1.51 30.13
C ARG A 682 110.69 1.45 29.88
N VAL A 683 111.23 2.42 29.14
CA VAL A 683 112.66 2.55 28.85
C VAL A 683 113.23 3.68 29.71
N TYR A 684 114.27 3.40 30.51
CA TYR A 684 115.02 4.39 31.28
C TYR A 684 116.40 4.55 30.65
N LEU A 685 116.79 5.77 30.28
CA LEU A 685 118.12 6.10 29.78
C LEU A 685 118.95 6.67 30.94
N VAL A 686 120.06 6.02 31.27
CA VAL A 686 120.91 6.40 32.42
C VAL A 686 122.35 6.55 31.94
N ASP A 687 123.05 7.55 32.47
CA ASP A 687 124.48 7.80 32.21
C ASP A 687 125.33 6.66 32.80
N GLN A 688 126.33 6.20 32.03
CA GLN A 688 127.19 5.05 32.37
C GLN A 688 127.90 5.21 33.72
N SER A 689 128.21 6.44 34.12
CA SER A 689 128.88 6.75 35.39
C SER A 689 128.04 6.46 36.64
N LEU A 690 126.71 6.33 36.48
CA LEU A 690 125.77 6.11 37.57
C LEU A 690 125.28 4.65 37.66
N VAL A 691 125.73 3.76 36.77
CA VAL A 691 125.23 2.37 36.67
C VAL A 691 125.68 1.49 37.83
N GLU A 692 126.87 1.71 38.41
CA GLU A 692 127.40 0.85 39.48
C GLU A 692 126.70 1.03 40.84
N ASP A 693 126.14 2.20 41.13
CA ASP A 693 125.46 2.51 42.41
C ASP A 693 123.92 2.66 42.27
N MET A 694 123.36 2.33 41.11
CA MET A 694 121.93 2.50 40.84
C MET A 694 121.08 1.44 41.58
N THR A 695 120.42 1.86 42.67
CA THR A 695 119.41 1.07 43.36
C THR A 695 118.01 1.44 42.85
N VAL A 696 117.42 0.59 42.00
CA VAL A 696 116.04 0.77 41.52
C VAL A 696 115.06 0.26 42.57
N ARG A 697 114.39 1.17 43.28
CA ARG A 697 113.20 0.83 44.07
C ARG A 697 111.97 0.82 43.16
N PHE A 698 111.42 -0.36 42.90
CA PHE A 698 110.12 -0.48 42.25
C PHE A 698 109.00 -0.17 43.24
N GLU A 699 108.58 1.10 43.31
CA GLU A 699 107.29 1.44 43.91
C GLU A 699 106.18 1.15 42.89
N ALA A 700 105.30 0.20 43.22
CA ALA A 700 104.31 -0.35 42.29
C ALA A 700 103.12 0.59 41.97
N GLN A 701 103.22 1.89 42.23
CA GLN A 701 102.08 2.81 42.15
C GLN A 701 102.40 4.19 41.57
N THR A 702 102.98 4.27 40.37
CA THR A 702 102.99 5.53 39.60
C THR A 702 102.32 5.35 38.23
N PRO A 703 101.15 5.97 37.98
CA PRO A 703 100.45 5.93 36.69
C PRO A 703 101.26 6.58 35.56
N ARG A 704 101.09 6.07 34.33
CA ARG A 704 101.68 6.58 33.08
C ARG A 704 101.13 7.97 32.73
N GLN A 705 101.67 9.05 33.28
CA GLN A 705 101.48 10.40 32.71
C GLN A 705 102.72 11.26 32.90
N SER A 706 103.65 11.19 31.95
CA SER A 706 104.41 12.37 31.52
C SER A 706 105.03 12.10 30.15
N SER A 707 104.76 13.03 29.24
CA SER A 707 105.42 13.13 27.94
C SER A 707 106.89 13.49 28.15
N VAL A 708 107.79 12.99 27.29
CA VAL A 708 109.25 13.24 27.33
C VAL A 708 109.63 14.73 27.18
N PHE A 709 108.66 15.63 27.03
CA PHE A 709 108.85 17.07 26.83
C PHE A 709 108.19 17.95 27.90
N ASP A 710 107.94 17.45 29.11
CA ASP A 710 107.41 18.26 30.21
C ASP A 710 108.55 18.94 31.00
N PRO A 711 108.71 20.28 30.91
CA PRO A 711 109.78 21.01 31.59
C PRO A 711 109.59 21.17 33.10
N GLU A 712 108.44 20.78 33.67
CA GLU A 712 108.14 20.98 35.10
C GLU A 712 108.30 19.71 35.98
N ALA A 713 108.71 18.57 35.42
CA ALA A 713 108.85 17.31 36.16
C ALA A 713 109.99 17.29 37.23
N GLY A 714 110.74 18.39 37.37
CA GLY A 714 111.94 18.48 38.23
C GLY A 714 111.72 18.86 39.70
N SER A 715 110.48 19.08 40.17
CA SER A 715 110.25 19.60 41.54
C SER A 715 109.72 18.60 42.58
N GLU A 716 109.47 17.34 42.23
CA GLU A 716 108.89 16.34 43.16
C GLU A 716 109.79 15.13 43.48
N LEU A 717 111.11 15.25 43.33
CA LEU A 717 112.05 14.22 43.81
C LEU A 717 113.20 14.85 44.61
N GLN A 718 112.93 15.07 45.91
CA GLN A 718 113.91 15.05 46.99
C GLN A 718 113.65 13.85 47.89
#